data_AF-A0A7J0CRD0-F1
#
_entry.id   AF-A0A7J0CRD0-F1
#
_cell.length_a   1.000
_cell.length_b   1.000
_cell.length_c   1.000
_cell.angle_alpha   90.00
_cell.angle_beta   90.00
_cell.angle_gamma   90.00
#
_symmetry.space_group_name_H-M   'P 1'
#
loop_
_entity.id
_entity.type
_entity.pdbx_description
1 polymer ?
#
loop_
_entity_poly.entity_id
_entity_poly.type
_entity_poly.pdbx_seq_one_letter_code
_entity_poly.pdbx_strand_id
1 'polypeptide(L)'
;MPVETPQRELPALLPVLEESTRLLTELVTAGLTRNGGAAAAAPLDVQPLGVRDAFREERRPAASAVPVRYYGRHAVVGPFPASPGTRQLPCARCLERRWQAVRSVALREALELGSGTRAAGPSPYITPFAAEALAGVVAARLDGGGPETGAFPAVHLVDLQTLAVRHYPLVPDPECPVCSTPEPDTDETATITLKSAPKLRPGSFRVRDIGSYELPVEPYANPVCGSLGPSVVQDISSTSTSATIGCFSMRSGPYLRETFWGGHADTFAESVRIGVLEGLERYAGMRSRAKRAQVHASLDALRADGRAAVDPRVVGLYSDAFHRANPRVLPFTSDREIPWVRGWSLRDQQTVLVPEVLTYYHAPGLENRFVQESSNGCASGGALEEAVYFGLMEVVERDAFLLSWYGQAALPEIDPRTSRRPATRQMVDRLEMYGYEARFFDTRISFPIPVVTGVAVRPDGGRGRMCFGAGAGLDPEAALAGALCEIATDAVNLQGRTERDEERLRAMAYDFDKVAALHDHPLAYGIPEMGDHADFLLGAPGEVRRPPRSFDELYGDGPGGRPALPASDDLREDLRRCVDTVTAAGFDVVVVDQTMPEQRALGLTTVSVLVPGLLPIDFGWSRQRALHMPRLRTALREAGLRTADLTDADLNPAPHPFP
;
A
#
# COMPACT_ATOMS: atom_id res chain seq x y z
N MET A 1 -27.65 40.96 3.31
CA MET A 1 -28.91 40.27 3.65
C MET A 1 -28.87 38.89 3.03
N PRO A 2 -28.97 37.81 3.83
CA PRO A 2 -29.04 36.46 3.28
C PRO A 2 -30.42 36.27 2.64
N VAL A 3 -30.44 35.77 1.41
CA VAL A 3 -31.67 35.37 0.72
C VAL A 3 -32.10 34.06 1.36
N GLU A 4 -33.14 34.09 2.20
CA GLU A 4 -33.81 32.90 2.69
C GLU A 4 -34.34 32.12 1.49
N THR A 5 -33.72 30.97 1.23
CA THR A 5 -34.26 30.00 0.27
C THR A 5 -35.39 29.28 1.01
N PRO A 6 -36.64 29.28 0.52
CA PRO A 6 -37.73 28.66 1.24
C PRO A 6 -37.46 27.16 1.35
N GLN A 7 -37.28 26.67 2.58
CA GLN A 7 -37.32 25.25 2.89
C GLN A 7 -38.72 24.75 2.55
N ARG A 8 -38.86 24.17 1.35
CA ARG A 8 -40.03 23.36 1.02
C ARG A 8 -40.03 22.20 2.02
N GLU A 9 -40.98 22.19 2.95
CA GLU A 9 -41.26 21.02 3.79
C GLU A 9 -41.61 19.85 2.87
N LEU A 10 -40.62 19.01 2.59
CA LEU A 10 -40.83 17.71 1.99
C LEU A 10 -41.49 16.82 3.05
N PRO A 11 -42.50 16.00 2.68
CA PRO A 11 -43.09 15.04 3.61
C PRO A 11 -42.01 14.20 4.30
N ALA A 12 -42.30 13.61 5.45
CA ALA A 12 -41.41 12.59 5.99
C ALA A 12 -41.27 11.47 4.94
N LEU A 13 -40.09 11.33 4.31
CA LEU A 13 -39.82 10.50 3.12
C LEU A 13 -39.28 9.09 3.46
N LEU A 14 -39.13 8.74 4.75
CA LEU A 14 -38.92 7.36 5.20
C LEU A 14 -39.98 6.35 4.69
N PRO A 15 -41.29 6.70 4.64
CA PRO A 15 -42.33 5.84 4.09
C PRO A 15 -42.10 5.45 2.62
N VAL A 16 -41.43 6.31 1.83
CA VAL A 16 -41.23 6.06 0.39
C VAL A 16 -40.22 4.94 0.13
N LEU A 17 -39.14 4.88 0.90
CA LEU A 17 -38.16 3.78 0.80
C LEU A 17 -38.73 2.47 1.34
N GLU A 18 -39.49 2.53 2.44
CA GLU A 18 -40.19 1.39 3.01
C GLU A 18 -41.21 0.82 2.02
N GLU A 19 -42.01 1.69 1.41
CA GLU A 19 -42.99 1.30 0.38
C GLU A 19 -42.31 0.72 -0.86
N SER A 20 -41.23 1.34 -1.35
CA SER A 20 -40.45 0.84 -2.48
C SER A 20 -39.85 -0.55 -2.17
N THR A 21 -39.30 -0.73 -0.97
CA THR A 21 -38.74 -2.01 -0.52
C THR A 21 -39.82 -3.08 -0.45
N ARG A 22 -40.98 -2.76 0.14
CA ARG A 22 -42.14 -3.66 0.23
C ARG A 22 -42.61 -4.05 -1.16
N LEU A 23 -42.86 -3.08 -2.04
CA LEU A 23 -43.34 -3.32 -3.40
C LEU A 23 -42.37 -4.21 -4.19
N LEU A 24 -41.07 -3.93 -4.12
CA LEU A 24 -40.07 -4.75 -4.79
C LEU A 24 -40.06 -6.18 -4.23
N THR A 25 -40.14 -6.34 -2.91
CA THR A 25 -40.20 -7.65 -2.25
C THR A 25 -41.41 -8.46 -2.72
N GLU A 26 -42.60 -7.84 -2.73
CA GLU A 26 -43.84 -8.49 -3.17
C GLU A 26 -43.77 -8.92 -4.64
N LEU A 27 -43.30 -8.03 -5.53
CA LEU A 27 -43.21 -8.32 -6.96
C LEU A 27 -42.19 -9.42 -7.28
N VAL A 28 -41.01 -9.40 -6.64
CA VAL A 28 -39.98 -10.42 -6.85
C VAL A 28 -40.44 -11.76 -6.27
N THR A 29 -41.07 -11.78 -5.10
CA THR A 29 -41.64 -13.01 -4.50
C THR A 29 -42.70 -13.61 -5.42
N ALA A 30 -43.59 -12.78 -5.99
CA ALA A 30 -44.59 -13.22 -6.96
C ALA A 30 -43.95 -13.80 -8.24
N GLY A 31 -42.85 -13.18 -8.72
CA GLY A 31 -42.05 -13.70 -9.83
C GLY A 31 -41.40 -15.06 -9.52
N LEU A 32 -40.84 -15.22 -8.32
CA LEU A 32 -40.26 -16.50 -7.88
C LEU A 32 -41.30 -17.61 -7.83
N THR A 33 -42.50 -17.28 -7.35
CA THR A 33 -43.62 -18.22 -7.29
C THR A 33 -44.01 -18.70 -8.69
N ARG A 34 -43.96 -17.82 -9.70
CA ARG A 34 -44.21 -18.17 -11.11
C ARG A 34 -43.11 -19.03 -11.73
N ASN A 35 -41.84 -18.80 -11.36
CA ASN A 35 -40.71 -19.58 -11.87
C ASN A 35 -40.73 -21.03 -11.34
N GLY A 36 -41.32 -21.27 -10.16
CA GLY A 36 -41.46 -22.62 -9.60
C GLY A 36 -40.16 -23.16 -9.00
N GLY A 37 -40.09 -24.48 -8.80
CA GLY A 37 -38.86 -25.17 -8.35
C GLY A 37 -38.42 -24.84 -6.91
N ALA A 38 -37.13 -25.00 -6.62
CA ALA A 38 -36.53 -24.70 -5.32
C ALA A 38 -36.57 -23.20 -4.98
N ALA A 39 -36.67 -22.34 -6.00
CA ALA A 39 -36.69 -20.89 -5.86
C ALA A 39 -38.05 -20.31 -5.42
N ALA A 40 -39.16 -21.04 -5.62
CA ALA A 40 -40.52 -20.55 -5.35
C ALA A 40 -40.76 -20.14 -3.90
N ALA A 41 -40.05 -20.75 -2.95
CA ALA A 41 -40.12 -20.46 -1.53
C ALA A 41 -38.82 -19.85 -0.96
N ALA A 42 -37.91 -19.39 -1.82
CA ALA A 42 -36.64 -18.84 -1.37
C ALA A 42 -36.88 -17.52 -0.59
N PRO A 43 -36.43 -17.42 0.67
CA PRO A 43 -36.58 -16.19 1.42
C PRO A 43 -35.71 -15.09 0.79
N LEU A 44 -36.25 -13.87 0.72
CA LEU A 44 -35.57 -12.68 0.19
C LEU A 44 -35.25 -11.71 1.32
N ASP A 45 -34.07 -11.10 1.24
CA ASP A 45 -33.70 -9.93 2.05
C ASP A 45 -33.54 -8.74 1.11
N VAL A 46 -34.62 -7.97 0.90
CA VAL A 46 -34.62 -6.82 -0.01
C VAL A 46 -34.35 -5.55 0.79
N GLN A 47 -33.32 -4.79 0.43
CA GLN A 47 -32.97 -3.53 1.10
C GLN A 47 -32.41 -2.49 0.12
N PRO A 48 -32.59 -1.19 0.37
CA PRO A 48 -31.89 -0.16 -0.39
C PRO A 48 -30.40 -0.09 0.01
N LEU A 49 -29.54 0.30 -0.93
CA LEU A 49 -28.14 0.63 -0.66
C LEU A 49 -27.97 2.14 -0.46
N GLY A 50 -26.89 2.53 0.23
CA GLY A 50 -26.47 3.92 0.34
C GLY A 50 -27.48 4.80 1.06
N VAL A 51 -28.26 4.26 1.99
CA VAL A 51 -29.16 5.04 2.87
C VAL A 51 -28.46 5.40 4.17
N ARG A 52 -27.73 4.46 4.76
CA ARG A 52 -26.98 4.61 6.02
C ARG A 52 -25.54 4.11 5.85
N ASP A 53 -24.69 4.47 6.81
CA ASP A 53 -23.31 4.01 6.85
C ASP A 53 -23.21 2.50 7.08
N ALA A 54 -22.86 1.76 6.04
CA ALA A 54 -22.63 0.31 6.10
C ALA A 54 -21.43 -0.07 6.98
N PHE A 55 -20.51 0.87 7.28
CA PHE A 55 -19.39 0.61 8.18
C PHE A 55 -19.78 0.62 9.66
N ARG A 56 -20.88 1.29 10.02
CA ARG A 56 -21.39 1.41 11.41
C ARG A 56 -22.66 0.64 11.69
N GLU A 57 -23.33 0.14 10.65
CA GLU A 57 -24.63 -0.50 10.82
C GLU A 57 -24.51 -1.92 11.43
N GLU A 58 -25.16 -2.11 12.57
CA GLU A 58 -25.09 -3.36 13.36
C GLU A 58 -26.11 -4.41 12.92
N ARG A 59 -27.02 -4.06 12.01
CA ARG A 59 -28.07 -4.99 11.56
C ARG A 59 -27.43 -6.22 10.92
N ARG A 60 -27.77 -7.40 11.46
CA ARG A 60 -27.40 -8.68 10.87
C ARG A 60 -28.37 -9.04 9.74
N PRO A 61 -27.90 -9.29 8.51
CA PRO A 61 -28.74 -9.80 7.44
C PRO A 61 -29.26 -11.20 7.79
N ALA A 62 -30.41 -11.58 7.23
CA ALA A 62 -31.01 -12.89 7.46
C ALA A 62 -30.13 -13.99 6.83
N ALA A 63 -29.64 -14.92 7.64
CA ALA A 63 -28.57 -15.85 7.25
C ALA A 63 -28.94 -16.80 6.10
N SER A 64 -30.22 -17.05 5.83
CA SER A 64 -30.71 -17.95 4.78
C SER A 64 -31.39 -17.26 3.62
N ALA A 65 -31.53 -15.93 3.65
CA ALA A 65 -32.25 -15.17 2.63
C ALA A 65 -31.32 -14.71 1.50
N VAL A 66 -31.81 -14.73 0.25
CA VAL A 66 -31.08 -14.18 -0.89
C VAL A 66 -31.08 -12.66 -0.79
N PRO A 67 -29.91 -12.01 -0.69
CA PRO A 67 -29.87 -10.55 -0.60
C PRO A 67 -30.23 -9.94 -1.95
N VAL A 68 -31.14 -8.97 -1.94
CA VAL A 68 -31.44 -8.10 -3.08
C VAL A 68 -31.26 -6.66 -2.62
N ARG A 69 -30.34 -5.95 -3.26
CA ARG A 69 -29.89 -4.63 -2.83
C ARG A 69 -30.07 -3.61 -3.93
N TYR A 70 -30.90 -2.59 -3.75
CA TYR A 70 -31.24 -1.67 -4.85
C TYR A 70 -30.79 -0.23 -4.61
N TYR A 71 -30.39 0.47 -5.68
CA TYR A 71 -29.99 1.87 -5.65
C TYR A 71 -30.16 2.52 -7.03
N GLY A 72 -30.94 3.60 -7.08
CA GLY A 72 -31.30 4.25 -8.34
C GLY A 72 -31.95 3.26 -9.30
N ARG A 73 -31.36 3.09 -10.49
CA ARG A 73 -31.82 2.14 -11.51
C ARG A 73 -31.22 0.73 -11.39
N HIS A 74 -30.40 0.46 -10.39
CA HIS A 74 -29.70 -0.82 -10.28
C HIS A 74 -30.22 -1.64 -9.10
N ALA A 75 -30.22 -2.96 -9.26
CA ALA A 75 -30.33 -3.92 -8.17
C ALA A 75 -29.15 -4.90 -8.22
N VAL A 76 -28.64 -5.28 -7.05
CA VAL A 76 -27.55 -6.24 -6.87
C VAL A 76 -28.13 -7.45 -6.15
N VAL A 77 -28.08 -8.61 -6.79
CA VAL A 77 -28.58 -9.88 -6.26
C VAL A 77 -27.41 -10.73 -5.78
N GLY A 78 -27.49 -11.25 -4.56
CA GLY A 78 -26.43 -12.00 -3.89
C GLY A 78 -25.66 -11.16 -2.86
N PRO A 79 -24.60 -11.71 -2.23
CA PRO A 79 -24.02 -13.02 -2.51
C PRO A 79 -24.99 -14.16 -2.17
N PHE A 80 -24.98 -15.21 -2.98
CA PHE A 80 -25.77 -16.42 -2.72
C PHE A 80 -25.09 -17.27 -1.64
N PRO A 81 -25.85 -17.95 -0.76
CA PRO A 81 -25.28 -18.90 0.19
C PRO A 81 -24.49 -19.98 -0.57
N ALA A 82 -23.28 -20.30 -0.13
CA ALA A 82 -22.49 -21.31 -0.84
C ALA A 82 -22.86 -22.74 -0.43
N SER A 83 -22.36 -23.68 -1.22
CA SER A 83 -22.39 -25.11 -0.88
C SER A 83 -21.60 -25.40 0.40
N PRO A 84 -22.04 -26.35 1.26
CA PRO A 84 -21.35 -26.70 2.49
C PRO A 84 -19.86 -27.02 2.24
N GLY A 85 -18.95 -26.44 3.04
CA GLY A 85 -17.50 -26.72 2.99
C GLY A 85 -16.61 -25.58 2.49
N THR A 86 -17.17 -24.47 2.00
CA THR A 86 -16.38 -23.29 1.61
C THR A 86 -16.06 -22.42 2.84
N ARG A 87 -14.77 -22.10 3.02
CA ARG A 87 -14.30 -21.26 4.13
C ARG A 87 -14.44 -19.77 3.77
N GLN A 88 -15.00 -18.99 4.70
CA GLN A 88 -15.06 -17.52 4.69
C GLN A 88 -15.74 -16.89 3.46
N LEU A 89 -17.05 -17.05 3.37
CA LEU A 89 -17.86 -16.48 2.28
C LEU A 89 -18.27 -15.03 2.58
N PRO A 90 -18.38 -14.18 1.55
CA PRO A 90 -18.94 -12.84 1.73
C PRO A 90 -20.42 -12.95 2.09
N CYS A 91 -20.89 -12.09 2.99
CA CYS A 91 -22.32 -11.95 3.30
C CYS A 91 -22.89 -10.65 2.71
N ALA A 92 -24.20 -10.42 2.87
CA ALA A 92 -24.84 -9.19 2.40
C ALA A 92 -24.20 -7.91 2.99
N ARG A 93 -23.72 -7.98 4.24
CA ARG A 93 -23.01 -6.86 4.88
C ARG A 93 -21.65 -6.59 4.22
N CYS A 94 -20.95 -7.62 3.74
CA CYS A 94 -19.74 -7.42 2.93
C CYS A 94 -20.09 -6.70 1.62
N LEU A 95 -21.17 -7.09 0.94
CA LEU A 95 -21.62 -6.40 -0.28
C LEU A 95 -21.90 -4.92 0.01
N GLU A 96 -22.67 -4.60 1.05
CA GLU A 96 -23.02 -3.22 1.38
C GLU A 96 -21.78 -2.36 1.69
N ARG A 97 -20.83 -2.90 2.48
CA ARG A 97 -19.58 -2.22 2.83
C ARG A 97 -18.68 -2.01 1.62
N ARG A 98 -18.47 -3.05 0.81
CA ARG A 98 -17.68 -2.97 -0.44
C ARG A 98 -18.35 -2.05 -1.45
N TRP A 99 -19.69 -2.07 -1.54
CA TRP A 99 -20.46 -1.17 -2.39
C TRP A 99 -20.28 0.28 -1.98
N GLN A 100 -20.32 0.58 -0.68
CA GLN A 100 -20.07 1.93 -0.17
C GLN A 100 -18.63 2.35 -0.39
N ALA A 101 -17.66 1.44 -0.21
CA ALA A 101 -16.23 1.73 -0.36
C ALA A 101 -15.84 2.26 -1.75
N VAL A 102 -16.52 1.80 -2.81
CA VAL A 102 -16.27 2.22 -4.20
C VAL A 102 -17.14 3.40 -4.67
N ARG A 103 -17.72 4.16 -3.73
CA ARG A 103 -18.51 5.37 -4.05
C ARG A 103 -17.66 6.63 -4.00
N SER A 104 -18.18 7.68 -4.65
CA SER A 104 -17.55 9.00 -4.64
C SER A 104 -17.39 9.54 -3.21
N VAL A 105 -16.37 10.39 -3.04
CA VAL A 105 -16.09 11.09 -1.78
C VAL A 105 -17.36 11.75 -1.23
N ALA A 106 -18.08 12.51 -2.05
CA ALA A 106 -19.31 13.19 -1.64
C ALA A 106 -20.39 12.24 -1.08
N LEU A 107 -20.61 11.09 -1.72
CA LEU A 107 -21.58 10.11 -1.22
C LEU A 107 -21.09 9.45 0.08
N ARG A 108 -19.80 9.11 0.16
CA ARG A 108 -19.24 8.52 1.37
C ARG A 108 -19.22 9.49 2.54
N GLU A 109 -18.97 10.77 2.33
CA GLU A 109 -19.10 11.81 3.35
C GLU A 109 -20.54 11.95 3.85
N ALA A 110 -21.51 11.99 2.94
CA ALA A 110 -22.92 12.02 3.31
C ALA A 110 -23.34 10.81 4.17
N LEU A 111 -22.79 9.63 3.88
CA LEU A 111 -23.08 8.40 4.62
C LEU A 111 -22.38 8.34 5.99
N GLU A 112 -21.08 8.60 6.05
CA GLU A 112 -20.27 8.34 7.26
C GLU A 112 -20.18 9.50 8.23
N LEU A 113 -20.30 10.74 7.73
CA LEU A 113 -20.22 11.95 8.53
C LEU A 113 -21.56 12.69 8.60
N GLY A 114 -22.42 12.49 7.59
CA GLY A 114 -23.75 13.09 7.51
C GLY A 114 -24.85 12.25 8.15
N SER A 115 -26.09 12.58 7.81
CA SER A 115 -27.29 11.86 8.25
C SER A 115 -27.70 10.72 7.33
N GLY A 116 -26.81 10.27 6.44
CA GLY A 116 -27.15 9.37 5.34
C GLY A 116 -27.85 10.05 4.17
N THR A 117 -28.41 9.26 3.25
CA THR A 117 -29.17 9.76 2.10
C THR A 117 -30.68 9.55 2.27
N ARG A 118 -31.48 10.26 1.47
CA ARG A 118 -32.94 10.15 1.46
C ARG A 118 -33.44 9.98 0.03
N ALA A 119 -34.50 9.20 -0.16
CA ALA A 119 -35.15 9.09 -1.46
C ALA A 119 -35.82 10.41 -1.85
N ALA A 120 -35.67 10.84 -3.10
CA ALA A 120 -36.38 12.00 -3.64
C ALA A 120 -37.85 11.72 -3.97
N GLY A 121 -38.22 10.44 -4.11
CA GLY A 121 -39.55 9.97 -4.46
C GLY A 121 -39.56 8.46 -4.72
N PRO A 122 -40.71 7.88 -5.10
CA PRO A 122 -40.81 6.46 -5.46
C PRO A 122 -39.87 6.10 -6.60
N SER A 123 -39.30 4.90 -6.59
CA SER A 123 -38.43 4.46 -7.67
C SER A 123 -39.25 4.19 -8.95
N PRO A 124 -38.95 4.87 -10.08
CA PRO A 124 -39.65 4.61 -11.35
C PRO A 124 -39.23 3.29 -12.00
N TYR A 125 -38.21 2.62 -11.46
CA TYR A 125 -37.63 1.41 -12.03
C TYR A 125 -38.17 0.12 -11.39
N ILE A 126 -38.92 0.22 -10.28
CA ILE A 126 -39.59 -0.92 -9.66
C ILE A 126 -40.88 -1.19 -10.44
N THR A 127 -40.74 -1.93 -11.53
CA THR A 127 -41.86 -2.38 -12.37
C THR A 127 -42.06 -3.89 -12.22
N PRO A 128 -43.28 -4.42 -12.48
CA PRO A 128 -43.50 -5.86 -12.50
C PRO A 128 -42.54 -6.61 -13.44
N PHE A 129 -42.20 -6.00 -14.58
CA PHE A 129 -41.29 -6.59 -15.56
C PHE A 129 -39.83 -6.65 -15.05
N ALA A 130 -39.33 -5.59 -14.42
CA ALA A 130 -38.00 -5.58 -13.81
C ALA A 130 -37.92 -6.56 -12.62
N ALA A 131 -38.99 -6.66 -11.82
CA ALA A 131 -39.06 -7.62 -10.73
C ALA A 131 -39.10 -9.09 -11.21
N GLU A 132 -39.75 -9.36 -12.34
CA GLU A 132 -39.71 -10.68 -12.99
C GLU A 132 -38.28 -11.03 -13.44
N ALA A 133 -37.55 -10.08 -14.01
CA ALA A 133 -36.15 -10.29 -14.39
C ALA A 133 -35.27 -10.59 -13.17
N LEU A 134 -35.47 -9.88 -12.04
CA LEU A 134 -34.78 -10.18 -10.78
C LEU A 134 -35.11 -11.57 -10.26
N ALA A 135 -36.39 -11.95 -10.27
CA ALA A 135 -36.82 -13.29 -9.87
C ALA A 135 -36.18 -14.37 -10.74
N GLY A 136 -36.09 -14.15 -12.06
CA GLY A 136 -35.42 -15.06 -12.99
C GLY A 136 -33.92 -15.22 -12.68
N VAL A 137 -33.21 -14.13 -12.34
CA VAL A 137 -31.80 -14.20 -11.91
C VAL A 137 -31.66 -15.00 -10.60
N VAL A 138 -32.52 -14.74 -9.61
CA VAL A 138 -32.53 -15.48 -8.34
C VAL A 138 -32.79 -16.96 -8.57
N ALA A 139 -33.83 -17.29 -9.34
CA ALA A 139 -34.20 -18.67 -9.64
C ALA A 139 -33.08 -19.40 -10.38
N ALA A 140 -32.55 -18.81 -11.46
CA ALA A 140 -31.47 -19.40 -12.24
C ALA A 140 -30.23 -19.70 -11.38
N ARG A 141 -29.87 -18.81 -10.45
CA ARG A 141 -28.71 -19.03 -9.56
C ARG A 141 -28.96 -20.08 -8.48
N LEU A 142 -30.16 -20.14 -7.92
CA LEU A 142 -30.53 -21.16 -6.94
C LEU A 142 -30.58 -22.56 -7.57
N ASP A 143 -30.94 -22.66 -8.84
CA ASP A 143 -30.92 -23.90 -9.62
C ASP A 143 -29.51 -24.28 -10.13
N GLY A 144 -28.47 -23.54 -9.73
CA GLY A 144 -27.08 -23.78 -10.12
C GLY A 144 -26.70 -23.29 -11.52
N GLY A 145 -27.61 -22.61 -12.23
CA GLY A 145 -27.32 -21.95 -13.50
C GLY A 145 -26.54 -20.64 -13.35
N GLY A 146 -26.10 -20.05 -14.46
CA GLY A 146 -25.31 -18.80 -14.49
C GLY A 146 -23.80 -19.05 -14.62
N PRO A 147 -22.97 -17.99 -14.69
CA PRO A 147 -21.55 -18.12 -14.95
C PRO A 147 -20.84 -18.86 -13.80
N GLU A 148 -19.78 -19.60 -14.15
CA GLU A 148 -18.82 -20.08 -13.17
C GLU A 148 -18.16 -18.88 -12.51
N THR A 149 -18.10 -18.91 -11.19
CA THR A 149 -17.42 -17.90 -10.39
C THR A 149 -16.05 -18.47 -10.01
N GLY A 150 -14.98 -17.67 -10.13
CA GLY A 150 -13.64 -18.08 -9.73
C GLY A 150 -13.51 -18.26 -8.20
N ALA A 151 -12.35 -17.91 -7.64
CA ALA A 151 -12.07 -18.09 -6.21
C ALA A 151 -13.09 -17.43 -5.25
N PHE A 152 -13.86 -16.45 -5.72
CA PHE A 152 -14.85 -15.73 -4.91
C PHE A 152 -16.27 -15.84 -5.51
N PRO A 153 -17.31 -16.00 -4.67
CA PRO A 153 -18.69 -15.92 -5.12
C PRO A 153 -19.00 -14.56 -5.77
N ALA A 154 -19.86 -14.57 -6.78
CA ALA A 154 -20.29 -13.36 -7.46
C ALA A 154 -21.62 -12.82 -6.95
N VAL A 155 -21.78 -11.51 -7.12
CA VAL A 155 -23.06 -10.80 -7.06
C VAL A 155 -23.48 -10.39 -8.47
N HIS A 156 -24.79 -10.24 -8.70
CA HIS A 156 -25.35 -9.96 -10.01
C HIS A 156 -25.97 -8.56 -10.02
N LEU A 157 -25.36 -7.65 -10.76
CA LEU A 157 -25.88 -6.32 -11.02
C LEU A 157 -26.90 -6.40 -12.17
N VAL A 158 -28.15 -6.07 -11.87
CA VAL A 158 -29.24 -5.94 -12.82
C VAL A 158 -29.55 -4.46 -12.99
N ASP A 159 -29.42 -3.95 -14.21
CA ASP A 159 -29.93 -2.64 -14.58
C ASP A 159 -31.44 -2.75 -14.81
N LEU A 160 -32.25 -2.15 -13.94
CA LEU A 160 -33.70 -2.30 -13.93
C LEU A 160 -34.39 -1.57 -15.09
N GLN A 161 -33.66 -0.75 -15.84
CA GLN A 161 -34.18 -0.05 -17.03
C GLN A 161 -33.94 -0.85 -18.30
N THR A 162 -32.76 -1.45 -18.44
CA THR A 162 -32.33 -2.16 -19.65
C THR A 162 -32.39 -3.68 -19.53
N LEU A 163 -32.53 -4.18 -18.31
CA LEU A 163 -32.42 -5.59 -17.91
C LEU A 163 -31.07 -6.22 -18.22
N ALA A 164 -30.03 -5.42 -18.47
CA ALA A 164 -28.68 -5.91 -18.59
C ALA A 164 -28.22 -6.52 -17.25
N VAL A 165 -27.76 -7.76 -17.29
CA VAL A 165 -27.22 -8.47 -16.13
C VAL A 165 -25.69 -8.56 -16.27
N ARG A 166 -24.98 -8.08 -15.27
CA ARG A 166 -23.52 -8.25 -15.11
C ARG A 166 -23.25 -8.96 -13.81
N HIS A 167 -22.15 -9.69 -13.72
CA HIS A 167 -21.73 -10.33 -12.47
C HIS A 167 -20.37 -9.80 -12.03
N TYR A 168 -20.17 -9.69 -10.72
CA TYR A 168 -18.93 -9.22 -10.12
C TYR A 168 -18.55 -10.11 -8.93
N PRO A 169 -17.35 -10.69 -8.89
CA PRO A 169 -16.87 -11.42 -7.72
C PRO A 169 -16.74 -10.49 -6.50
N LEU A 170 -17.13 -11.01 -5.33
CA LEU A 170 -17.15 -10.27 -4.07
C LEU A 170 -16.14 -10.88 -3.09
N VAL A 171 -15.05 -10.16 -2.83
CA VAL A 171 -14.09 -10.54 -1.78
C VAL A 171 -14.72 -10.26 -0.41
N PRO A 172 -14.71 -11.23 0.53
CA PRO A 172 -15.14 -11.02 1.91
C PRO A 172 -14.49 -9.75 2.49
N ASP A 173 -15.27 -8.97 3.24
CA ASP A 173 -14.71 -7.83 3.97
C ASP A 173 -14.14 -8.35 5.30
N PRO A 174 -12.82 -8.24 5.54
CA PRO A 174 -12.17 -8.78 6.74
C PRO A 174 -12.58 -8.06 8.03
N GLU A 175 -13.24 -6.92 7.92
CA GLU A 175 -13.77 -6.14 9.04
C GLU A 175 -15.31 -6.21 9.12
N CYS A 176 -15.92 -7.13 8.37
CA CYS A 176 -17.35 -7.35 8.42
C CYS A 176 -17.79 -7.84 9.81
N PRO A 177 -18.66 -7.11 10.54
CA PRO A 177 -19.08 -7.50 11.89
C PRO A 177 -19.97 -8.76 11.93
N VAL A 178 -20.31 -9.32 10.76
CA VAL A 178 -21.23 -10.47 10.62
C VAL A 178 -20.48 -11.76 10.33
N CYS A 179 -19.57 -11.75 9.34
CA CYS A 179 -18.91 -12.98 8.87
C CYS A 179 -17.39 -12.96 8.98
N SER A 180 -16.76 -11.84 9.39
CA SER A 180 -15.33 -11.86 9.61
C SER A 180 -14.97 -12.66 10.86
N THR A 181 -13.82 -13.31 10.81
CA THR A 181 -13.27 -14.14 11.89
C THR A 181 -11.82 -13.72 12.12
N PRO A 182 -11.59 -12.57 12.78
CA PRO A 182 -10.23 -12.08 13.01
C PRO A 182 -9.47 -13.03 13.93
N GLU A 183 -8.19 -13.18 13.66
CA GLU A 183 -7.26 -14.01 14.43
C GLU A 183 -6.90 -13.31 15.75
N PRO A 184 -6.70 -14.08 16.83
CA PRO A 184 -6.20 -13.52 18.08
C PRO A 184 -4.73 -13.10 17.90
N ASP A 185 -4.35 -11.95 18.46
CA ASP A 185 -2.96 -11.49 18.49
C ASP A 185 -2.25 -12.08 19.72
N THR A 186 -1.70 -13.28 19.60
CA THR A 186 -1.01 -14.03 20.69
C THR A 186 0.45 -14.31 20.38
N ASP A 187 1.23 -14.67 21.40
CA ASP A 187 2.66 -14.98 21.26
C ASP A 187 2.87 -16.17 20.31
N GLU A 188 1.98 -17.17 20.35
CA GLU A 188 2.01 -18.33 19.45
C GLU A 188 1.79 -17.91 17.99
N THR A 189 0.83 -17.04 17.73
CA THR A 189 0.54 -16.55 16.36
C THR A 189 1.59 -15.57 15.82
N ALA A 190 2.37 -14.95 16.71
CA ALA A 190 3.49 -14.11 16.34
C ALA A 190 4.77 -14.91 16.08
N THR A 191 4.87 -16.14 16.57
CA THR A 191 6.09 -16.96 16.45
C THR A 191 6.41 -17.27 14.99
N ILE A 192 7.61 -16.89 14.54
CA ILE A 192 8.09 -17.17 13.19
C ILE A 192 9.17 -18.25 13.21
N THR A 193 8.97 -19.27 12.40
CA THR A 193 10.00 -20.28 12.09
C THR A 193 10.30 -20.23 10.60
N LEU A 194 11.52 -19.81 10.25
CA LEU A 194 11.96 -19.76 8.85
C LEU A 194 12.11 -21.18 8.28
N LYS A 195 11.34 -21.48 7.23
CA LYS A 195 11.29 -22.74 6.48
C LYS A 195 12.06 -22.61 5.18
N SER A 196 12.44 -23.75 4.60
CA SER A 196 13.10 -23.76 3.28
C SER A 196 12.17 -23.13 2.24
N ALA A 197 12.70 -22.20 1.46
CA ALA A 197 11.99 -21.46 0.43
C ALA A 197 12.84 -21.45 -0.86
N PRO A 198 12.87 -22.58 -1.59
CA PRO A 198 13.63 -22.69 -2.83
C PRO A 198 13.23 -21.60 -3.83
N LYS A 199 14.23 -20.99 -4.46
CA LYS A 199 14.01 -19.98 -5.48
C LYS A 199 13.48 -20.61 -6.75
N LEU A 200 12.64 -19.86 -7.48
CA LEU A 200 12.12 -20.25 -8.79
C LEU A 200 13.25 -20.57 -9.78
N ARG A 201 14.34 -19.79 -9.72
CA ARG A 201 15.55 -19.97 -10.54
C ARG A 201 16.74 -19.23 -9.91
N PRO A 202 17.99 -19.59 -10.24
CA PRO A 202 19.17 -18.86 -9.78
C PRO A 202 19.08 -17.36 -10.08
N GLY A 203 19.46 -16.53 -9.10
CA GLY A 203 19.37 -15.07 -9.18
C GLY A 203 17.95 -14.48 -9.09
N SER A 204 16.90 -15.31 -9.09
CA SER A 204 15.55 -14.86 -8.77
C SER A 204 15.36 -14.92 -7.26
N PHE A 205 14.90 -13.82 -6.65
CA PHE A 205 14.52 -13.78 -5.24
C PHE A 205 13.01 -14.05 -5.06
N ARG A 206 12.42 -14.83 -5.96
CA ARG A 206 11.00 -15.21 -5.93
C ARG A 206 10.88 -16.73 -5.76
N VAL A 207 9.94 -17.20 -4.94
CA VAL A 207 9.70 -18.66 -4.80
C VAL A 207 8.82 -19.22 -5.92
N ARG A 208 8.05 -18.37 -6.60
CA ARG A 208 7.13 -18.76 -7.67
C ARG A 208 6.88 -17.64 -8.66
N ASP A 209 6.47 -18.01 -9.86
CA ASP A 209 6.13 -17.07 -10.93
C ASP A 209 4.81 -16.34 -10.64
N ILE A 210 4.71 -15.06 -10.99
CA ILE A 210 3.49 -14.27 -10.75
C ILE A 210 2.28 -14.81 -11.54
N GLY A 211 2.51 -15.36 -12.73
CA GLY A 211 1.48 -15.99 -13.55
C GLY A 211 0.94 -17.30 -12.98
N SER A 212 1.62 -17.89 -11.97
CA SER A 212 1.14 -19.08 -11.27
C SER A 212 0.07 -18.78 -10.22
N TYR A 213 -0.12 -17.51 -9.83
CA TYR A 213 -1.17 -17.15 -8.89
C TYR A 213 -2.50 -17.01 -9.61
N GLU A 214 -3.56 -17.58 -9.05
CA GLU A 214 -4.93 -17.30 -9.45
C GLU A 214 -5.32 -15.90 -8.96
N LEU A 215 -4.77 -14.87 -9.60
CA LEU A 215 -4.95 -13.46 -9.25
C LEU A 215 -5.79 -12.73 -10.33
N PRO A 216 -7.09 -13.08 -10.49
CA PRO A 216 -7.97 -12.33 -11.38
C PRO A 216 -8.13 -10.91 -10.87
N VAL A 217 -8.32 -9.95 -11.77
CA VAL A 217 -8.37 -8.51 -11.45
C VAL A 217 -9.74 -8.14 -10.90
N GLU A 218 -10.77 -8.79 -11.42
CA GLU A 218 -12.18 -8.48 -11.23
C GLU A 218 -12.63 -8.47 -9.76
N PRO A 219 -12.17 -9.36 -8.85
CA PRO A 219 -12.54 -9.29 -7.42
C PRO A 219 -11.95 -8.07 -6.70
N TYR A 220 -10.84 -7.55 -7.20
CA TYR A 220 -10.11 -6.48 -6.56
C TYR A 220 -10.47 -5.12 -7.12
N ALA A 221 -10.67 -5.00 -8.43
CA ALA A 221 -11.02 -3.75 -9.09
C ALA A 221 -12.31 -3.89 -9.92
N ASN A 222 -13.43 -3.42 -9.37
CA ASN A 222 -14.71 -3.38 -10.09
C ASN A 222 -15.67 -2.33 -9.50
N PRO A 223 -16.60 -1.77 -10.31
CA PRO A 223 -17.39 -0.59 -9.92
C PRO A 223 -18.51 -0.87 -8.89
N VAL A 224 -18.75 -2.15 -8.57
CA VAL A 224 -19.83 -2.56 -7.67
C VAL A 224 -19.31 -2.86 -6.27
N CYS A 225 -18.22 -3.62 -6.16
CA CYS A 225 -17.73 -4.15 -4.89
C CYS A 225 -16.22 -4.44 -4.88
N GLY A 226 -15.43 -3.83 -5.77
CA GLY A 226 -13.99 -4.07 -5.83
C GLY A 226 -13.29 -3.77 -4.50
N SER A 227 -12.53 -4.74 -3.99
CA SER A 227 -11.88 -4.64 -2.67
C SER A 227 -10.74 -3.62 -2.63
N LEU A 228 -10.08 -3.39 -3.77
CA LEU A 228 -9.00 -2.43 -3.99
C LEU A 228 -9.42 -1.23 -4.86
N GLY A 229 -10.72 -1.08 -5.15
CA GLY A 229 -11.23 0.10 -5.83
C GLY A 229 -12.25 -0.17 -6.94
N PRO A 230 -12.78 0.90 -7.56
CA PRO A 230 -13.79 0.78 -8.61
C PRO A 230 -13.23 0.29 -9.96
N SER A 231 -11.93 0.46 -10.20
CA SER A 231 -11.31 0.22 -11.50
C SER A 231 -9.78 0.23 -11.42
N VAL A 232 -9.14 -0.31 -12.47
CA VAL A 232 -7.72 -0.12 -12.80
C VAL A 232 -7.63 0.61 -14.14
N VAL A 233 -6.71 1.56 -14.25
CA VAL A 233 -6.42 2.33 -15.46
C VAL A 233 -5.09 1.86 -16.02
N GLN A 234 -5.04 1.66 -17.34
CA GLN A 234 -3.81 1.41 -18.09
C GLN A 234 -3.30 2.75 -18.63
N ASP A 235 -2.09 3.14 -18.25
CA ASP A 235 -1.49 4.37 -18.75
C ASP A 235 -0.88 4.11 -20.12
N ILE A 236 -1.70 4.27 -21.16
CA ILE A 236 -1.29 4.16 -22.56
C ILE A 236 -0.40 5.31 -23.02
N SER A 237 -0.18 6.33 -22.18
CA SER A 237 0.72 7.45 -22.48
C SER A 237 2.14 7.23 -21.97
N SER A 238 2.36 6.26 -21.07
CA SER A 238 3.70 5.89 -20.64
C SER A 238 4.46 5.21 -21.79
N THR A 239 5.60 5.79 -22.16
CA THR A 239 6.42 5.35 -23.29
C THR A 239 7.57 4.43 -22.85
N SER A 240 7.86 4.37 -21.54
CA SER A 240 8.92 3.55 -20.97
C SER A 240 8.44 2.18 -20.52
N THR A 241 7.28 2.09 -19.86
CA THR A 241 6.71 0.88 -19.27
C THR A 241 5.20 0.77 -19.52
N SER A 242 4.62 -0.43 -19.38
CA SER A 242 3.17 -0.62 -19.44
C SER A 242 2.51 -0.31 -18.09
N ALA A 243 2.58 0.94 -17.63
CA ALA A 243 2.14 1.34 -16.29
C ALA A 243 0.63 1.14 -16.07
N THR A 244 0.24 0.72 -14.87
CA THR A 244 -1.17 0.57 -14.46
C THR A 244 -1.39 1.15 -13.09
N ILE A 245 -2.56 1.75 -12.86
CA ILE A 245 -2.89 2.45 -11.61
C ILE A 245 -4.32 2.13 -11.20
N GLY A 246 -4.50 1.71 -9.95
CA GLY A 246 -5.78 1.63 -9.26
C GLY A 246 -5.77 2.47 -7.98
N CYS A 247 -6.94 2.62 -7.36
CA CYS A 247 -7.08 3.41 -6.15
C CYS A 247 -8.28 2.94 -5.32
N PHE A 248 -8.09 2.86 -4.00
CA PHE A 248 -9.18 2.75 -3.04
C PHE A 248 -9.13 3.88 -2.02
N SER A 249 -10.28 4.17 -1.41
CA SER A 249 -10.40 5.23 -0.41
C SER A 249 -10.71 4.67 0.98
N MET A 250 -10.02 5.18 2.00
CA MET A 250 -10.22 4.79 3.39
C MET A 250 -10.42 6.02 4.28
N ARG A 251 -11.35 5.92 5.23
CA ARG A 251 -11.58 6.98 6.20
C ARG A 251 -10.43 7.02 7.20
N SER A 252 -9.79 8.17 7.34
CA SER A 252 -8.73 8.46 8.31
C SER A 252 -9.13 9.72 9.07
N GLY A 253 -9.74 9.55 10.24
CA GLY A 253 -10.34 10.67 10.98
C GLY A 253 -11.41 11.40 10.15
N PRO A 254 -11.31 12.74 9.96
CA PRO A 254 -12.34 13.51 9.26
C PRO A 254 -12.28 13.40 7.73
N TYR A 255 -11.22 12.86 7.13
CA TYR A 255 -11.02 12.85 5.67
C TYR A 255 -11.02 11.43 5.09
N LEU A 256 -11.36 11.32 3.80
CA LEU A 256 -11.11 10.12 3.00
C LEU A 256 -9.75 10.24 2.35
N ARG A 257 -8.87 9.28 2.65
CA ARG A 257 -7.57 9.17 2.00
C ARG A 257 -7.69 8.25 0.80
N GLU A 258 -7.32 8.76 -0.36
CA GLU A 258 -7.05 7.96 -1.53
C GLU A 258 -5.71 7.25 -1.39
N THR A 259 -5.70 5.96 -1.67
CA THR A 259 -4.51 5.11 -1.64
C THR A 259 -4.40 4.46 -3.00
N PHE A 260 -3.44 4.94 -3.77
CA PHE A 260 -3.12 4.39 -5.07
C PHE A 260 -2.38 3.06 -4.91
N TRP A 261 -2.33 2.30 -5.98
CA TRP A 261 -1.52 1.10 -6.17
C TRP A 261 -1.33 0.92 -7.67
N GLY A 262 -0.27 0.25 -8.09
CA GLY A 262 0.09 0.17 -9.48
C GLY A 262 1.18 -0.84 -9.78
N GLY A 263 1.38 -1.09 -11.05
CA GLY A 263 2.42 -1.99 -11.51
C GLY A 263 3.07 -1.48 -12.77
N HIS A 264 4.36 -1.79 -12.88
CA HIS A 264 5.23 -1.35 -13.96
C HIS A 264 5.99 -2.57 -14.48
N ALA A 265 5.62 -3.01 -15.66
CA ALA A 265 6.23 -4.14 -16.36
C ALA A 265 6.17 -3.90 -17.89
N ASP A 266 6.63 -4.87 -18.66
CA ASP A 266 6.65 -4.78 -20.12
C ASP A 266 5.27 -4.97 -20.76
N THR A 267 4.28 -5.48 -20.00
CA THR A 267 2.90 -5.66 -20.48
C THR A 267 1.87 -5.19 -19.46
N PHE A 268 0.74 -4.65 -19.92
CA PHE A 268 -0.34 -4.25 -19.01
C PHE A 268 -0.89 -5.43 -18.20
N ALA A 269 -0.94 -6.64 -18.77
CA ALA A 269 -1.43 -7.81 -18.05
C ALA A 269 -0.56 -8.16 -16.84
N GLU A 270 0.76 -8.07 -16.98
CA GLU A 270 1.70 -8.27 -15.88
C GLU A 270 1.65 -7.12 -14.88
N SER A 271 1.65 -5.88 -15.36
CA SER A 271 1.51 -4.68 -14.52
C SER A 271 0.25 -4.71 -13.66
N VAL A 272 -0.91 -5.10 -14.19
CA VAL A 272 -2.13 -5.18 -13.37
C VAL A 272 -1.97 -6.22 -12.26
N ARG A 273 -1.33 -7.37 -12.51
CA ARG A 273 -1.09 -8.38 -11.47
C ARG A 273 -0.17 -7.85 -10.38
N ILE A 274 0.92 -7.18 -10.76
CA ILE A 274 1.83 -6.51 -9.82
C ILE A 274 1.06 -5.47 -8.99
N GLY A 275 0.24 -4.63 -9.65
CA GLY A 275 -0.55 -3.61 -8.97
C GLY A 275 -1.58 -4.17 -8.00
N VAL A 276 -2.22 -5.30 -8.32
CA VAL A 276 -3.11 -5.97 -7.36
C VAL A 276 -2.33 -6.48 -6.15
N LEU A 277 -1.12 -7.03 -6.32
CA LEU A 277 -0.27 -7.45 -5.20
C LEU A 277 0.13 -6.27 -4.31
N GLU A 278 0.55 -5.15 -4.90
CA GLU A 278 0.85 -3.91 -4.15
C GLU A 278 -0.40 -3.37 -3.45
N GLY A 279 -1.56 -3.39 -4.12
CA GLY A 279 -2.81 -2.94 -3.52
C GLY A 279 -3.26 -3.83 -2.35
N LEU A 280 -3.05 -5.15 -2.43
CA LEU A 280 -3.28 -6.09 -1.32
C LEU A 280 -2.32 -5.82 -0.15
N GLU A 281 -1.04 -5.61 -0.44
CA GLU A 281 -0.03 -5.24 0.56
C GLU A 281 -0.41 -3.94 1.29
N ARG A 282 -0.71 -2.88 0.52
CA ARG A 282 -1.16 -1.61 1.07
C ARG A 282 -2.43 -1.78 1.88
N TYR A 283 -3.40 -2.52 1.37
CA TYR A 283 -4.63 -2.78 2.11
C TYR A 283 -4.35 -3.45 3.45
N ALA A 284 -3.44 -4.42 3.53
CA ALA A 284 -3.02 -5.07 4.77
C ALA A 284 -2.25 -4.11 5.72
N GLY A 285 -1.26 -3.38 5.22
CA GLY A 285 -0.37 -2.52 6.01
C GLY A 285 -1.02 -1.24 6.53
N MET A 286 -2.17 -0.82 5.99
CA MET A 286 -2.82 0.42 6.46
C MET A 286 -3.41 0.31 7.87
N ARG A 287 -4.01 -0.80 8.27
CA ARG A 287 -4.54 -1.00 9.64
C ARG A 287 -4.69 -2.49 9.96
N SER A 288 -4.58 -2.83 11.24
CA SER A 288 -4.78 -4.19 11.71
C SER A 288 -6.22 -4.64 11.45
N ARG A 289 -6.40 -5.58 10.52
CA ARG A 289 -7.70 -6.16 10.15
C ARG A 289 -7.77 -7.66 10.35
N ALA A 290 -6.68 -8.35 10.01
CA ALA A 290 -6.56 -9.78 10.23
C ALA A 290 -6.51 -10.10 11.73
N LYS A 291 -5.82 -9.26 12.51
CA LYS A 291 -5.62 -9.41 13.94
C LYS A 291 -6.34 -8.33 14.72
N ARG A 292 -6.77 -8.65 15.94
CA ARG A 292 -7.21 -7.64 16.92
C ARG A 292 -6.05 -7.32 17.84
N ALA A 293 -5.47 -6.11 17.74
CA ALA A 293 -4.50 -5.63 18.72
C ALA A 293 -5.15 -5.64 20.13
N GLN A 294 -4.59 -6.40 21.06
CA GLN A 294 -5.19 -6.60 22.39
C GLN A 294 -4.46 -5.85 23.51
N VAL A 295 -3.25 -5.37 23.26
CA VAL A 295 -2.40 -4.79 24.29
C VAL A 295 -2.48 -3.27 24.22
N HIS A 296 -2.96 -2.66 25.29
CA HIS A 296 -2.94 -1.22 25.50
C HIS A 296 -2.23 -0.96 26.83
N ALA A 297 -1.03 -0.38 26.80
CA ALA A 297 -0.20 -0.19 27.97
C ALA A 297 0.85 0.90 27.73
N SER A 298 1.47 1.39 28.80
CA SER A 298 2.66 2.23 28.71
C SER A 298 3.93 1.39 28.57
N LEU A 299 4.99 1.97 27.99
CA LEU A 299 6.28 1.27 27.87
C LEU A 299 6.85 0.92 29.26
N ASP A 300 6.67 1.78 30.25
CA ASP A 300 7.13 1.55 31.62
C ASP A 300 6.38 0.37 32.28
N ALA A 301 5.07 0.24 32.05
CA ALA A 301 4.30 -0.90 32.54
C ALA A 301 4.76 -2.20 31.88
N LEU A 302 4.95 -2.22 30.55
CA LEU A 302 5.46 -3.40 29.84
C LEU A 302 6.83 -3.84 30.35
N ARG A 303 7.72 -2.89 30.64
CA ARG A 303 9.04 -3.18 31.22
C ARG A 303 8.96 -3.72 32.64
N ALA A 304 8.08 -3.15 33.48
CA ALA A 304 7.86 -3.63 34.84
C ALA A 304 7.35 -5.09 34.84
N ASP A 305 6.53 -5.45 33.84
CA ASP A 305 6.03 -6.81 33.62
C ASP A 305 7.05 -7.75 32.94
N GLY A 306 8.26 -7.26 32.64
CA GLY A 306 9.31 -8.04 31.97
C GLY A 306 9.00 -8.38 30.51
N ARG A 307 8.08 -7.65 29.86
CA ARG A 307 7.71 -7.86 28.45
C ARG A 307 8.71 -7.16 27.53
N ALA A 308 9.23 -7.88 26.55
CA ALA A 308 10.02 -7.29 25.48
C ALA A 308 9.15 -6.34 24.64
N ALA A 309 9.62 -5.11 24.44
CA ALA A 309 8.91 -4.09 23.66
C ALA A 309 9.91 -3.21 22.88
N VAL A 310 9.54 -2.83 21.66
CA VAL A 310 10.29 -1.85 20.87
C VAL A 310 10.11 -0.48 21.52
N ASP A 311 11.21 0.13 21.98
CA ASP A 311 11.18 1.49 22.52
C ASP A 311 10.98 2.50 21.37
N PRO A 312 9.91 3.31 21.36
CA PRO A 312 9.69 4.28 20.29
C PRO A 312 10.83 5.26 20.05
N ARG A 313 11.71 5.49 21.03
CA ARG A 313 12.88 6.38 20.87
C ARG A 313 13.92 5.81 19.91
N VAL A 314 14.03 4.48 19.80
CA VAL A 314 15.06 3.86 18.93
C VAL A 314 14.69 3.90 17.44
N VAL A 315 13.43 4.15 17.12
CA VAL A 315 12.94 4.33 15.73
C VAL A 315 12.81 5.82 15.34
N GLY A 316 13.33 6.71 16.18
CA GLY A 316 13.22 8.16 15.99
C GLY A 316 11.87 8.74 16.40
N LEU A 317 11.89 9.98 16.87
CA LEU A 317 10.71 10.76 17.27
C LEU A 317 10.69 12.10 16.53
N TYR A 318 9.51 12.69 16.42
CA TYR A 318 9.38 14.05 15.91
C TYR A 318 9.93 15.08 16.91
N SER A 319 10.32 16.24 16.39
CA SER A 319 10.85 17.34 17.20
C SER A 319 9.77 18.00 18.05
N ASP A 320 10.18 18.66 19.14
CA ASP A 320 9.25 19.47 19.95
C ASP A 320 8.59 20.59 19.12
N ALA A 321 9.29 21.11 18.11
CA ALA A 321 8.75 22.11 17.19
C ALA A 321 7.56 21.56 16.39
N PHE A 322 7.67 20.32 15.90
CA PHE A 322 6.56 19.63 15.25
C PHE A 322 5.35 19.52 16.16
N HIS A 323 5.54 19.05 17.40
CA HIS A 323 4.44 18.86 18.35
C HIS A 323 3.78 20.19 18.77
N ARG A 324 4.56 21.28 18.91
CA ARG A 324 4.00 22.62 19.14
C ARG A 324 3.14 23.11 17.96
N ALA A 325 3.57 22.85 16.73
CA ALA A 325 2.80 23.19 15.53
C ALA A 325 1.59 22.26 15.32
N ASN A 326 1.65 21.03 15.84
CA ASN A 326 0.65 19.99 15.66
C ASN A 326 0.16 19.43 17.02
N PRO A 327 -0.53 20.24 17.85
CA PRO A 327 -0.85 19.87 19.24
C PRO A 327 -1.80 18.67 19.39
N ARG A 328 -2.38 18.20 18.29
CA ARG A 328 -3.20 16.98 18.25
C ARG A 328 -2.38 15.69 18.19
N VAL A 329 -1.12 15.77 17.77
CA VAL A 329 -0.17 14.65 17.79
C VAL A 329 0.69 14.81 19.02
N LEU A 330 0.37 14.06 20.07
CA LEU A 330 1.07 14.16 21.34
C LEU A 330 2.48 13.54 21.23
N PRO A 331 3.50 14.12 21.89
CA PRO A 331 4.82 13.50 21.98
C PRO A 331 4.74 12.15 22.69
N PHE A 332 5.69 11.28 22.38
CA PHE A 332 5.83 10.02 23.12
C PHE A 332 6.45 10.28 24.51
N THR A 333 5.86 9.67 25.53
CA THR A 333 6.44 9.53 26.87
C THR A 333 6.30 8.07 27.31
N SER A 334 7.22 7.57 28.13
CA SER A 334 7.27 6.14 28.47
C SER A 334 6.12 5.67 29.36
N ASP A 335 5.45 6.60 30.03
CA ASP A 335 4.28 6.40 30.89
C ASP A 335 2.94 6.54 30.14
N ARG A 336 2.95 7.04 28.90
CA ARG A 336 1.75 7.15 28.06
C ARG A 336 1.30 5.78 27.58
N GLU A 337 0.03 5.47 27.78
CA GLU A 337 -0.57 4.27 27.20
C GLU A 337 -0.80 4.43 25.70
N ILE A 338 -0.40 3.40 24.95
CA ILE A 338 -0.58 3.29 23.51
C ILE A 338 -0.96 1.85 23.14
N PRO A 339 -1.54 1.61 21.94
CA PRO A 339 -1.77 0.26 21.43
C PRO A 339 -0.48 -0.39 20.95
N TRP A 340 -0.35 -1.69 21.22
CA TRP A 340 0.76 -2.55 20.82
C TRP A 340 0.24 -3.79 20.09
N VAL A 341 1.02 -4.25 19.12
CA VAL A 341 0.82 -5.51 18.39
C VAL A 341 2.01 -6.41 18.60
N ARG A 342 1.82 -7.72 18.47
CA ARG A 342 2.92 -8.68 18.61
C ARG A 342 3.68 -8.84 17.31
N GLY A 343 5.00 -8.64 17.40
CA GLY A 343 5.96 -9.03 16.39
C GLY A 343 6.90 -10.13 16.89
N TRP A 344 7.81 -10.54 16.02
CA TRP A 344 8.83 -11.52 16.31
C TRP A 344 10.22 -10.92 16.07
N SER A 345 11.07 -10.96 17.10
CA SER A 345 12.49 -10.63 16.98
C SER A 345 13.21 -11.82 16.34
N LEU A 346 13.79 -11.63 15.15
CA LEU A 346 14.61 -12.66 14.52
C LEU A 346 15.98 -12.80 15.18
N ARG A 347 16.50 -11.75 15.85
CA ARG A 347 17.74 -11.82 16.62
C ARG A 347 17.57 -12.65 17.89
N ASP A 348 16.57 -12.31 18.69
CA ASP A 348 16.41 -12.85 20.04
C ASP A 348 15.46 -14.07 20.05
N GLN A 349 14.83 -14.38 18.91
CA GLN A 349 13.90 -15.50 18.73
C GLN A 349 12.78 -15.53 19.78
N GLN A 350 12.17 -14.37 19.99
CA GLN A 350 11.10 -14.18 20.95
C GLN A 350 10.04 -13.19 20.44
N THR A 351 8.84 -13.27 21.01
CA THR A 351 7.80 -12.28 20.78
C THR A 351 8.21 -10.93 21.38
N VAL A 352 7.99 -9.86 20.62
CA VAL A 352 8.22 -8.48 21.06
C VAL A 352 6.96 -7.66 20.79
N LEU A 353 6.60 -6.78 21.72
CA LEU A 353 5.52 -5.82 21.52
C LEU A 353 6.02 -4.64 20.70
N VAL A 354 5.33 -4.34 19.60
CA VAL A 354 5.63 -3.23 18.71
C VAL A 354 4.48 -2.23 18.79
N PRO A 355 4.74 -0.91 18.96
CA PRO A 355 3.69 0.09 18.88
C PRO A 355 2.92 -0.05 17.56
N GLU A 356 1.58 -0.09 17.62
CA GLU A 356 0.75 -0.36 16.44
C GLU A 356 1.02 0.65 15.31
N VAL A 357 1.23 1.92 15.67
CA VAL A 357 1.51 3.02 14.73
C VAL A 357 2.81 2.84 13.94
N LEU A 358 3.74 2.00 14.41
CA LEU A 358 5.00 1.71 13.73
C LEU A 358 4.90 0.61 12.66
N THR A 359 3.79 -0.12 12.64
CA THR A 359 3.58 -1.26 11.72
C THR A 359 2.40 -1.01 10.80
N TYR A 360 1.38 -0.33 11.31
CA TYR A 360 0.18 0.02 10.57
C TYR A 360 0.10 1.53 10.33
N TYR A 361 0.51 1.95 9.15
CA TYR A 361 0.70 3.37 8.82
C TYR A 361 -0.60 4.18 8.66
N HIS A 362 -1.77 3.60 8.89
CA HIS A 362 -3.04 4.32 9.09
C HIS A 362 -3.84 3.79 10.29
N ALA A 363 -3.16 3.35 11.35
CA ALA A 363 -3.80 2.95 12.60
C ALA A 363 -4.80 4.02 13.11
N PRO A 364 -6.00 3.61 13.59
CA PRO A 364 -7.02 4.53 14.08
C PRO A 364 -6.61 5.23 15.38
N GLY A 365 -7.23 6.38 15.65
CA GLY A 365 -6.96 7.18 16.85
C GLY A 365 -5.75 8.10 16.67
N LEU A 366 -6.00 9.40 16.52
CA LEU A 366 -4.91 10.39 16.41
C LEU A 366 -4.17 10.52 17.75
N GLU A 367 -4.90 10.33 18.84
CA GLU A 367 -4.45 10.26 20.22
C GLU A 367 -3.47 9.11 20.49
N ASN A 368 -3.38 8.11 19.62
CA ASN A 368 -2.41 7.01 19.73
C ASN A 368 -1.11 7.31 18.97
N ARG A 369 -1.09 8.36 18.15
CA ARG A 369 0.05 8.69 17.31
C ARG A 369 1.04 9.57 18.07
N PHE A 370 2.31 9.27 17.87
CA PHE A 370 3.46 10.11 18.23
C PHE A 370 4.37 10.34 17.01
N VAL A 371 4.28 9.44 16.03
CA VAL A 371 4.85 9.54 14.68
C VAL A 371 3.82 9.08 13.64
N GLN A 372 4.15 9.22 12.36
CA GLN A 372 3.38 8.72 11.23
C GLN A 372 4.32 7.89 10.35
N GLU A 373 4.14 6.57 10.36
CA GLU A 373 4.89 5.70 9.45
C GLU A 373 4.41 5.80 8.00
N SER A 374 5.23 5.26 7.11
CA SER A 374 4.90 4.98 5.71
C SER A 374 4.76 3.45 5.49
N SER A 375 4.68 3.00 4.24
CA SER A 375 4.72 1.57 3.91
C SER A 375 6.12 0.96 4.02
N ASN A 376 7.12 1.72 4.47
CA ASN A 376 8.51 1.26 4.58
C ASN A 376 8.61 -0.09 5.31
N GLY A 377 9.17 -1.10 4.63
CA GLY A 377 9.34 -2.45 5.17
C GLY A 377 8.09 -3.32 5.11
N CYS A 378 7.00 -2.84 4.51
CA CYS A 378 5.85 -3.67 4.16
C CYS A 378 6.17 -4.42 2.87
N ALA A 379 5.92 -5.73 2.84
CA ALA A 379 6.18 -6.51 1.65
C ALA A 379 5.27 -7.73 1.58
N SER A 380 4.91 -8.12 0.35
CA SER A 380 4.22 -9.37 0.06
C SER A 380 5.11 -10.36 -0.69
N GLY A 381 4.95 -11.65 -0.39
CA GLY A 381 5.70 -12.74 -1.01
C GLY A 381 4.90 -14.04 -1.12
N GLY A 382 5.39 -14.98 -1.92
CA GLY A 382 4.80 -16.32 -2.04
C GLY A 382 5.08 -17.24 -0.85
N ALA A 383 5.91 -16.77 0.08
CA ALA A 383 6.22 -17.39 1.35
C ALA A 383 6.59 -16.29 2.36
N LEU A 384 6.64 -16.66 3.65
CA LEU A 384 7.04 -15.74 4.71
C LEU A 384 8.47 -15.25 4.52
N GLU A 385 9.39 -16.14 4.15
CA GLU A 385 10.81 -15.83 3.93
C GLU A 385 10.98 -14.80 2.81
N GLU A 386 10.17 -14.94 1.74
CA GLU A 386 10.18 -13.99 0.63
C GLU A 386 9.67 -12.61 1.08
N ALA A 387 8.54 -12.56 1.78
CA ALA A 387 7.97 -11.32 2.28
C ALA A 387 8.93 -10.60 3.25
N VAL A 388 9.53 -11.34 4.20
CA VAL A 388 10.52 -10.78 5.14
C VAL A 388 11.79 -10.33 4.42
N TYR A 389 12.26 -11.08 3.43
CA TYR A 389 13.43 -10.67 2.63
C TYR A 389 13.20 -9.33 1.94
N PHE A 390 12.10 -9.16 1.21
CA PHE A 390 11.83 -7.89 0.52
C PHE A 390 11.56 -6.73 1.48
N GLY A 391 10.86 -6.97 2.59
CA GLY A 391 10.68 -5.95 3.63
C GLY A 391 12.01 -5.50 4.24
N LEU A 392 12.93 -6.44 4.50
CA LEU A 392 14.27 -6.12 4.99
C LEU A 392 15.11 -5.36 3.95
N MET A 393 15.06 -5.76 2.68
CA MET A 393 15.77 -5.06 1.62
C MET A 393 15.29 -3.61 1.48
N GLU A 394 13.98 -3.37 1.55
CA GLU A 394 13.44 -2.01 1.51
C GLU A 394 13.93 -1.17 2.70
N VAL A 395 13.88 -1.71 3.93
CA VAL A 395 14.38 -0.97 5.11
C VAL A 395 15.86 -0.63 4.98
N VAL A 396 16.69 -1.57 4.48
CA VAL A 396 18.12 -1.34 4.22
C VAL A 396 18.32 -0.29 3.12
N GLU A 397 17.51 -0.32 2.07
CA GLU A 397 17.54 0.64 0.97
C GLU A 397 17.26 2.06 1.44
N ARG A 398 16.18 2.25 2.21
CA ARG A 398 15.78 3.56 2.74
C ARG A 398 16.80 4.10 3.72
N ASP A 399 17.35 3.26 4.60
CA ASP A 399 18.43 3.65 5.53
C ASP A 399 19.68 4.13 4.77
N ALA A 400 20.17 3.33 3.83
CA ALA A 400 21.34 3.63 3.04
C ALA A 400 21.15 4.91 2.19
N PHE A 401 19.98 5.07 1.58
CA PHE A 401 19.63 6.25 0.81
C PHE A 401 19.60 7.51 1.69
N LEU A 402 18.94 7.48 2.86
CA LEU A 402 18.86 8.64 3.76
C LEU A 402 20.21 9.00 4.37
N LEU A 403 21.03 8.00 4.71
CA LEU A 403 22.41 8.21 5.14
C LEU A 403 23.26 8.90 4.06
N SER A 404 23.10 8.47 2.82
CA SER A 404 23.75 9.09 1.67
C SER A 404 23.27 10.53 1.44
N TRP A 405 21.94 10.70 1.39
CA TRP A 405 21.28 11.98 1.08
C TRP A 405 21.60 13.05 2.12
N TYR A 406 21.27 12.78 3.38
CA TYR A 406 21.46 13.74 4.45
C TYR A 406 22.92 13.88 4.87
N GLY A 407 23.73 12.83 4.73
CA GLY A 407 25.17 12.91 5.02
C GLY A 407 26.04 13.42 3.86
N GLN A 408 25.40 13.79 2.74
CA GLN A 408 26.06 14.26 1.51
C GLN A 408 27.22 13.34 1.09
N ALA A 409 26.97 12.02 1.09
CA ALA A 409 28.00 11.03 0.83
C ALA A 409 28.34 10.96 -0.66
N ALA A 410 29.57 11.31 -1.02
CA ALA A 410 30.09 11.13 -2.37
C ALA A 410 30.38 9.64 -2.60
N LEU A 411 29.55 8.98 -3.40
CA LEU A 411 29.54 7.53 -3.56
C LEU A 411 29.97 7.10 -4.97
N PRO A 412 30.45 5.86 -5.12
CA PRO A 412 30.89 5.35 -6.42
C PRO A 412 29.77 5.32 -7.45
N GLU A 413 30.02 5.89 -8.62
CA GLU A 413 29.12 5.75 -9.76
C GLU A 413 29.35 4.41 -10.47
N ILE A 414 28.27 3.72 -10.82
CA ILE A 414 28.22 2.47 -11.57
C ILE A 414 28.01 2.81 -13.05
N ASP A 415 28.79 2.21 -13.95
CA ASP A 415 28.52 2.28 -15.39
C ASP A 415 27.44 1.26 -15.75
N PRO A 416 26.20 1.70 -16.05
CA PRO A 416 25.11 0.77 -16.34
C PRO A 416 25.30 0.04 -17.68
N ARG A 417 26.18 0.53 -18.57
CA ARG A 417 26.51 -0.14 -19.84
C ARG A 417 27.31 -1.42 -19.63
N THR A 418 27.93 -1.58 -18.46
CA THR A 418 28.65 -2.80 -18.07
C THR A 418 27.73 -3.89 -17.51
N SER A 419 26.44 -3.58 -17.28
CA SER A 419 25.45 -4.57 -16.86
C SER A 419 25.45 -5.76 -17.82
N ARG A 420 25.39 -6.97 -17.28
CA ARG A 420 25.29 -8.21 -18.06
C ARG A 420 23.90 -8.38 -18.66
N ARG A 421 22.88 -7.67 -18.15
CA ARG A 421 21.47 -7.76 -18.58
C ARG A 421 21.19 -6.84 -19.79
N PRO A 422 20.83 -7.39 -20.97
CA PRO A 422 20.53 -6.57 -22.14
C PRO A 422 19.37 -5.59 -21.94
N ALA A 423 18.32 -6.02 -21.24
CA ALA A 423 17.14 -5.19 -20.96
C ALA A 423 17.50 -3.91 -20.16
N THR A 424 18.42 -4.03 -19.19
CA THR A 424 18.96 -2.89 -18.45
C THR A 424 19.61 -1.88 -19.39
N ARG A 425 20.56 -2.33 -20.22
CA ARG A 425 21.28 -1.46 -21.16
C ARG A 425 20.33 -0.78 -22.15
N GLN A 426 19.34 -1.52 -22.65
CA GLN A 426 18.34 -1.01 -23.59
C GLN A 426 17.41 0.03 -22.96
N MET A 427 17.04 -0.14 -21.69
CA MET A 427 16.22 0.86 -20.99
C MET A 427 17.02 2.14 -20.69
N VAL A 428 18.32 2.03 -20.42
CA VAL A 428 19.21 3.20 -20.33
C VAL A 428 19.26 3.95 -21.67
N ASP A 429 19.47 3.25 -22.79
CA ASP A 429 19.42 3.85 -24.12
C ASP A 429 18.05 4.53 -24.38
N ARG A 430 16.95 3.92 -23.91
CA ARG A 430 15.60 4.49 -24.04
C ARG A 430 15.42 5.78 -23.24
N LEU A 431 15.96 5.87 -22.02
CA LEU A 431 15.89 7.12 -21.24
C LEU A 431 16.67 8.26 -21.90
N GLU A 432 17.82 7.96 -22.51
CA GLU A 432 18.59 8.94 -23.28
C GLU A 432 17.79 9.47 -24.48
N MET A 433 17.02 8.61 -25.16
CA MET A 433 16.10 9.05 -26.22
C MET A 433 15.01 10.01 -25.72
N TYR A 434 14.64 9.93 -24.43
CA TYR A 434 13.71 10.85 -23.78
C TYR A 434 14.38 12.09 -23.16
N GLY A 435 15.69 12.26 -23.37
CA GLY A 435 16.43 13.43 -22.89
C GLY A 435 16.90 13.33 -21.44
N TYR A 436 16.93 12.12 -20.86
CA TYR A 436 17.45 11.87 -19.52
C TYR A 436 18.70 11.00 -19.55
N GLU A 437 19.71 11.40 -18.80
CA GLU A 437 20.83 10.53 -18.46
C GLU A 437 20.49 9.73 -17.20
N ALA A 438 20.57 8.40 -17.27
CA ALA A 438 20.37 7.53 -16.12
C ALA A 438 21.71 7.23 -15.43
N ARG A 439 21.90 7.78 -14.23
CA ARG A 439 23.11 7.64 -13.41
C ARG A 439 22.83 6.74 -12.21
N PHE A 440 23.79 5.90 -11.83
CA PHE A 440 23.60 4.89 -10.78
C PHE A 440 24.75 4.92 -9.79
N PHE A 441 24.45 4.79 -8.50
CA PHE A 441 25.45 4.88 -7.44
C PHE A 441 25.37 3.68 -6.51
N ASP A 442 26.51 3.10 -6.17
CA ASP A 442 26.60 2.09 -5.11
C ASP A 442 26.45 2.80 -3.76
N THR A 443 25.24 2.74 -3.19
CA THR A 443 24.89 3.45 -1.96
C THR A 443 25.02 2.59 -0.71
N ARG A 444 25.80 1.50 -0.77
CA ARG A 444 26.13 0.68 0.40
C ARG A 444 26.92 1.44 1.45
N ILE A 445 26.26 1.73 2.57
CA ILE A 445 26.89 2.33 3.76
C ILE A 445 27.24 1.25 4.78
N SER A 446 26.23 0.70 5.45
CA SER A 446 26.43 -0.06 6.70
C SER A 446 26.55 -1.56 6.52
N PHE A 447 25.93 -2.11 5.46
CA PHE A 447 25.82 -3.54 5.27
C PHE A 447 26.43 -3.95 3.92
N PRO A 448 27.04 -5.14 3.80
CA PRO A 448 27.47 -5.73 2.53
C PRO A 448 26.30 -6.22 1.64
N ILE A 449 25.15 -5.56 1.73
CA ILE A 449 23.94 -5.83 0.91
C ILE A 449 23.92 -4.76 -0.18
N PRO A 450 23.96 -5.10 -1.48
CA PRO A 450 23.84 -4.13 -2.56
C PRO A 450 22.63 -3.22 -2.41
N VAL A 451 22.90 -1.92 -2.48
CA VAL A 451 21.90 -0.86 -2.60
C VAL A 451 22.37 0.03 -3.74
N VAL A 452 21.50 0.24 -4.73
CA VAL A 452 21.80 1.09 -5.88
C VAL A 452 20.79 2.23 -5.89
N THR A 453 21.28 3.48 -5.87
CA THR A 453 20.44 4.65 -6.10
C THR A 453 20.59 5.10 -7.55
N GLY A 454 19.47 5.16 -8.25
CA GLY A 454 19.36 5.66 -9.62
C GLY A 454 18.87 7.10 -9.64
N VAL A 455 19.40 7.89 -10.56
CA VAL A 455 18.97 9.26 -10.82
C VAL A 455 18.82 9.43 -12.32
N ALA A 456 17.61 9.71 -12.80
CA ALA A 456 17.41 10.20 -14.15
C ALA A 456 17.55 11.73 -14.10
N VAL A 457 18.54 12.28 -14.80
CA VAL A 457 18.85 13.72 -14.80
C VAL A 457 18.78 14.29 -16.20
N ARG A 458 18.20 15.48 -16.35
CA ARG A 458 18.25 16.22 -17.62
C ARG A 458 19.62 16.87 -17.82
N PRO A 459 20.33 16.58 -18.92
CA PRO A 459 21.63 17.20 -19.19
C PRO A 459 21.56 18.71 -19.38
N ASP A 460 20.40 19.26 -19.77
CA ASP A 460 20.20 20.70 -19.97
C ASP A 460 19.86 21.47 -18.69
N GLY A 461 19.69 20.77 -17.55
CA GLY A 461 19.31 21.37 -16.27
C GLY A 461 17.90 21.99 -16.23
N GLY A 462 17.07 21.72 -17.25
CA GLY A 462 15.74 22.29 -17.41
C GLY A 462 14.67 21.69 -16.49
N ARG A 463 13.39 22.01 -16.77
CA ARG A 463 12.24 21.49 -16.03
C ARG A 463 12.09 19.98 -16.20
N GLY A 464 11.57 19.32 -15.16
CA GLY A 464 11.77 17.90 -14.96
C GLY A 464 13.23 17.57 -14.70
N ARG A 465 13.92 18.36 -13.87
CA ARG A 465 15.38 18.32 -13.71
C ARG A 465 15.88 16.92 -13.36
N MET A 466 15.28 16.27 -12.37
CA MET A 466 15.66 14.91 -12.00
C MET A 466 14.58 14.16 -11.22
N CYS A 467 14.59 12.82 -11.33
CA CYS A 467 13.90 11.93 -10.40
C CYS A 467 14.86 10.87 -9.86
N PHE A 468 14.53 10.36 -8.67
CA PHE A 468 15.33 9.40 -7.95
C PHE A 468 14.54 8.11 -7.79
N GLY A 469 15.27 7.01 -7.75
CA GLY A 469 14.76 5.69 -7.39
C GLY A 469 15.89 4.89 -6.76
N ALA A 470 15.55 3.76 -6.14
CA ALA A 470 16.55 2.86 -5.62
C ALA A 470 16.13 1.40 -5.76
N GLY A 471 17.09 0.52 -5.49
CA GLY A 471 16.85 -0.91 -5.41
C GLY A 471 17.89 -1.55 -4.50
N ALA A 472 17.47 -2.53 -3.72
CA ALA A 472 18.34 -3.32 -2.88
C ALA A 472 18.09 -4.82 -3.02
N GLY A 473 19.14 -5.62 -2.84
CA GLY A 473 19.08 -7.07 -2.90
C GLY A 473 20.46 -7.71 -3.06
N LEU A 474 20.57 -9.01 -2.79
CA LEU A 474 21.85 -9.71 -2.88
C LEU A 474 22.40 -9.82 -4.32
N ASP A 475 21.56 -9.63 -5.34
CA ASP A 475 22.03 -9.47 -6.72
C ASP A 475 22.12 -7.97 -7.08
N PRO A 476 23.32 -7.41 -7.24
CA PRO A 476 23.49 -5.99 -7.57
C PRO A 476 22.91 -5.62 -8.93
N GLU A 477 22.82 -6.57 -9.88
CA GLU A 477 22.18 -6.34 -11.18
C GLU A 477 20.65 -6.24 -11.05
N ALA A 478 20.06 -6.94 -10.07
CA ALA A 478 18.65 -6.79 -9.73
C ALA A 478 18.37 -5.47 -9.02
N ALA A 479 19.26 -5.05 -8.11
CA ALA A 479 19.19 -3.76 -7.43
C ALA A 479 19.22 -2.59 -8.42
N LEU A 480 20.16 -2.61 -9.38
CA LEU A 480 20.22 -1.59 -10.44
C LEU A 480 18.97 -1.61 -11.33
N ALA A 481 18.48 -2.79 -11.71
CA ALA A 481 17.27 -2.91 -12.53
C ALA A 481 16.01 -2.37 -11.81
N GLY A 482 15.91 -2.58 -10.49
CA GLY A 482 14.86 -1.99 -9.66
C GLY A 482 14.92 -0.46 -9.67
N ALA A 483 16.09 0.11 -9.35
CA ALA A 483 16.31 1.56 -9.39
C ALA A 483 16.01 2.17 -10.77
N LEU A 484 16.40 1.48 -11.84
CA LEU A 484 16.12 1.89 -13.22
C LEU A 484 14.62 1.87 -13.54
N CYS A 485 13.89 0.86 -13.07
CA CYS A 485 12.44 0.77 -13.27
C CYS A 485 11.70 1.94 -12.61
N GLU A 486 12.09 2.31 -11.39
CA GLU A 486 11.50 3.44 -10.67
C GLU A 486 11.72 4.78 -11.42
N ILE A 487 12.98 5.10 -11.74
CA ILE A 487 13.28 6.37 -12.44
C ILE A 487 12.66 6.39 -13.85
N ALA A 488 12.59 5.25 -14.55
CA ALA A 488 12.04 5.20 -15.90
C ALA A 488 10.53 5.44 -15.93
N THR A 489 9.82 5.03 -14.89
CA THR A 489 8.38 5.31 -14.73
C THR A 489 8.16 6.82 -14.49
N ASP A 490 8.97 7.45 -13.64
CA ASP A 490 8.73 8.83 -13.25
C ASP A 490 9.23 9.88 -14.26
N ALA A 491 10.38 9.65 -14.88
CA ALA A 491 11.06 10.62 -15.73
C ALA A 491 10.22 11.06 -16.94
N VAL A 492 9.54 10.11 -17.61
CA VAL A 492 8.79 10.37 -18.85
C VAL A 492 7.65 11.38 -18.67
N ASN A 493 7.08 11.45 -17.47
CA ASN A 493 5.96 12.34 -17.14
C ASN A 493 6.40 13.55 -16.28
N LEU A 494 7.63 13.57 -15.79
CA LEU A 494 8.08 14.58 -14.82
C LEU A 494 8.08 16.00 -15.40
N GLN A 495 8.52 16.18 -16.65
CA GLN A 495 8.52 17.50 -17.28
C GLN A 495 7.10 18.10 -17.33
N GLY A 496 6.14 17.36 -17.89
CA GLY A 496 4.75 17.84 -18.00
C GLY A 496 4.04 17.98 -16.64
N ARG A 497 4.42 17.19 -15.63
CA ARG A 497 3.97 17.41 -14.23
C ARG A 497 4.55 18.70 -13.66
N THR A 498 5.84 18.95 -13.87
CA THR A 498 6.53 20.15 -13.41
C THR A 498 5.94 21.41 -14.03
N GLU A 499 5.72 21.41 -15.35
CA GLU A 499 5.17 22.56 -16.07
C GLU A 499 3.75 22.94 -15.62
N ARG A 500 2.92 21.95 -15.26
CA ARG A 500 1.55 22.20 -14.79
C ARG A 500 1.48 22.78 -13.38
N ASP A 501 2.53 22.61 -12.58
CA ASP A 501 2.52 22.90 -11.15
C ASP A 501 3.72 23.74 -10.70
N GLU A 502 4.37 24.41 -11.66
CA GLU A 502 5.66 25.07 -11.47
C GLU A 502 5.66 26.10 -10.35
N GLU A 503 4.61 26.92 -10.25
CA GLU A 503 4.49 27.94 -9.20
C GLU A 503 4.53 27.30 -7.81
N ARG A 504 3.81 26.20 -7.61
CA ARG A 504 3.78 25.47 -6.34
C ARG A 504 5.13 24.84 -6.03
N LEU A 505 5.78 24.22 -7.02
CA LEU A 505 7.09 23.59 -6.85
C LEU A 505 8.19 24.61 -6.56
N ARG A 506 8.21 25.76 -7.25
CA ARG A 506 9.12 26.88 -6.93
C ARG A 506 8.90 27.43 -5.53
N ALA A 507 7.65 27.50 -5.08
CA ALA A 507 7.36 27.90 -3.72
C ALA A 507 7.94 26.93 -2.68
N MET A 508 8.02 25.63 -2.99
CA MET A 508 8.66 24.62 -2.13
C MET A 508 10.18 24.75 -2.11
N ALA A 509 10.83 25.02 -3.25
CA ALA A 509 12.28 25.23 -3.26
C ALA A 509 12.73 26.43 -2.42
N TYR A 510 11.87 27.44 -2.28
CA TYR A 510 12.13 28.58 -1.40
C TYR A 510 11.79 28.30 0.07
N ASP A 511 10.79 27.44 0.32
CA ASP A 511 10.24 27.16 1.64
C ASP A 511 9.84 25.68 1.76
N PHE A 512 10.73 24.89 2.38
CA PHE A 512 10.54 23.45 2.53
C PHE A 512 9.37 23.07 3.45
N ASP A 513 8.84 23.98 4.28
CA ASP A 513 7.63 23.69 5.07
C ASP A 513 6.40 23.43 4.18
N LYS A 514 6.46 23.84 2.91
CA LYS A 514 5.44 23.53 1.89
C LYS A 514 5.55 22.12 1.32
N VAL A 515 6.66 21.42 1.55
CA VAL A 515 6.79 19.98 1.25
C VAL A 515 6.09 19.23 2.37
N ALA A 516 4.80 18.93 2.19
CA ALA A 516 3.92 18.49 3.27
C ALA A 516 3.40 17.05 3.10
N ALA A 517 3.45 16.52 1.88
CA ALA A 517 2.96 15.20 1.51
C ALA A 517 4.01 14.40 0.72
N LEU A 518 3.77 13.10 0.62
CA LEU A 518 4.64 12.15 -0.08
C LEU A 518 5.00 12.60 -1.49
N HIS A 519 4.01 12.99 -2.30
CA HIS A 519 4.25 13.39 -3.69
C HIS A 519 5.02 14.70 -3.83
N ASP A 520 5.08 15.54 -2.79
CA ASP A 520 5.81 16.80 -2.85
C ASP A 520 7.34 16.56 -2.87
N HIS A 521 7.80 15.53 -2.16
CA HIS A 521 9.21 15.17 -2.07
C HIS A 521 9.87 14.94 -3.43
N PRO A 522 9.42 13.98 -4.27
CA PRO A 522 10.01 13.77 -5.59
C PRO A 522 9.69 14.91 -6.57
N LEU A 523 8.49 15.48 -6.52
CA LEU A 523 8.07 16.50 -7.50
C LEU A 523 8.83 17.83 -7.34
N ALA A 524 9.27 18.18 -6.13
CA ALA A 524 10.10 19.36 -5.90
C ALA A 524 11.37 19.33 -6.77
N TYR A 525 11.93 18.15 -7.04
CA TYR A 525 13.13 17.98 -7.87
C TYR A 525 12.88 18.07 -9.38
N GLY A 526 11.63 18.32 -9.78
CA GLY A 526 11.28 18.70 -11.14
C GLY A 526 11.79 20.09 -11.51
N ILE A 527 11.99 21.01 -10.56
CA ILE A 527 12.45 22.37 -10.87
C ILE A 527 13.98 22.51 -10.78
N PRO A 528 14.59 23.42 -11.57
CA PRO A 528 16.04 23.59 -11.56
C PRO A 528 16.63 23.93 -10.20
N GLU A 529 15.95 24.71 -9.36
CA GLU A 529 16.49 25.24 -8.10
C GLU A 529 16.81 24.15 -7.08
N MET A 530 16.10 23.02 -7.11
CA MET A 530 16.36 21.88 -6.21
C MET A 530 17.61 21.09 -6.60
N GLY A 531 18.20 21.43 -7.74
CA GLY A 531 19.42 20.93 -8.29
C GLY A 531 20.57 20.69 -7.36
N ASP A 532 21.00 21.78 -6.75
CA ASP A 532 22.30 21.91 -6.12
C ASP A 532 22.38 21.03 -4.85
N HIS A 533 21.22 20.63 -4.31
CA HIS A 533 21.11 19.70 -3.20
C HIS A 533 21.56 18.27 -3.53
N ALA A 534 21.70 17.92 -4.82
CA ALA A 534 22.20 16.63 -5.28
C ALA A 534 23.66 16.68 -5.76
N ASP A 535 24.34 17.82 -5.71
CA ASP A 535 25.69 18.01 -6.26
C ASP A 535 26.75 17.13 -5.58
N PHE A 536 26.56 16.79 -4.29
CA PHE A 536 27.44 15.86 -3.57
C PHE A 536 27.52 14.47 -4.24
N LEU A 537 26.47 14.09 -4.97
CA LEU A 537 26.35 12.81 -5.67
C LEU A 537 26.62 12.97 -7.18
N LEU A 538 26.04 14.01 -7.80
CA LEU A 538 26.09 14.21 -9.24
C LEU A 538 27.35 14.96 -9.71
N GLY A 539 28.02 15.69 -8.83
CA GLY A 539 29.07 16.66 -9.14
C GLY A 539 28.48 18.02 -9.50
N ALA A 540 29.10 19.10 -9.02
CA ALA A 540 28.61 20.46 -9.29
C ALA A 540 28.83 20.85 -10.77
N PRO A 541 28.03 21.77 -11.33
CA PRO A 541 28.22 22.23 -12.71
C PRO A 541 29.65 22.71 -12.99
N GLY A 542 30.31 22.08 -13.97
CA GLY A 542 31.69 22.38 -14.35
C GLY A 542 32.77 21.57 -13.62
N GLU A 543 32.41 20.75 -12.64
CA GLU A 543 33.34 19.80 -12.04
C GLU A 543 33.64 18.61 -12.98
N VAL A 544 34.87 18.10 -12.89
CA VAL A 544 35.25 16.91 -13.65
C VAL A 544 34.60 15.69 -13.02
N ARG A 545 33.63 15.09 -13.73
CA ARG A 545 32.99 13.84 -13.33
C ARG A 545 34.04 12.74 -13.19
N ARG A 546 34.02 12.06 -12.04
CA ARG A 546 34.83 10.86 -11.82
C ARG A 546 34.35 9.76 -12.77
N PRO A 547 35.25 8.96 -13.36
CA PRO A 547 34.84 7.90 -14.26
C PRO A 547 33.96 6.89 -13.52
N PRO A 548 32.83 6.46 -14.12
CA PRO A 548 32.01 5.41 -13.55
C PRO A 548 32.76 4.08 -13.56
N ARG A 549 32.43 3.20 -12.62
CA ARG A 549 33.06 1.89 -12.44
C ARG A 549 32.14 0.77 -12.90
N SER A 550 32.73 -0.29 -13.44
CA SER A 550 31.99 -1.49 -13.81
C SER A 550 31.46 -2.26 -12.60
N PHE A 551 30.49 -3.14 -12.84
CA PHE A 551 30.03 -4.09 -11.81
C PHE A 551 31.16 -4.94 -11.24
N ASP A 552 32.05 -5.45 -12.09
CA ASP A 552 33.14 -6.33 -11.66
C ASP A 552 34.17 -5.60 -10.79
N GLU A 553 34.40 -4.30 -11.01
CA GLU A 553 35.26 -3.47 -10.15
C GLU A 553 34.66 -3.16 -8.79
N LEU A 554 33.33 -3.03 -8.70
CA LEU A 554 32.64 -2.65 -7.45
C LEU A 554 32.22 -3.86 -6.61
N TYR A 555 31.80 -4.94 -7.25
CA TYR A 555 31.22 -6.12 -6.60
C TYR A 555 32.05 -7.40 -6.77
N GLY A 556 33.12 -7.37 -7.57
CA GLY A 556 34.06 -8.49 -7.71
C GLY A 556 35.11 -8.56 -6.61
N ASP A 557 35.95 -9.60 -6.67
CA ASP A 557 37.02 -9.88 -5.70
C ASP A 557 38.33 -9.08 -5.94
N GLY A 558 38.31 -8.15 -6.90
CA GLY A 558 39.46 -7.34 -7.27
C GLY A 558 39.82 -6.26 -6.23
N PRO A 559 41.00 -5.62 -6.35
CA PRO A 559 41.41 -4.54 -5.45
C PRO A 559 40.39 -3.39 -5.44
N GLY A 560 39.89 -3.03 -4.24
CA GLY A 560 38.88 -1.98 -4.07
C GLY A 560 37.43 -2.43 -4.33
N GLY A 561 37.23 -3.69 -4.73
CA GLY A 561 35.93 -4.32 -4.78
C GLY A 561 35.37 -4.57 -3.38
N ARG A 562 34.06 -4.45 -3.24
CA ARG A 562 33.31 -4.82 -2.03
C ARG A 562 32.33 -5.92 -2.45
N PRO A 563 32.70 -7.21 -2.33
CA PRO A 563 31.81 -8.30 -2.71
C PRO A 563 30.46 -8.21 -1.97
N ALA A 564 29.39 -8.52 -2.68
CA ALA A 564 28.07 -8.69 -2.08
C ALA A 564 28.05 -9.98 -1.23
N LEU A 565 27.10 -10.08 -0.30
CA LEU A 565 26.82 -11.37 0.33
C LEU A 565 26.48 -12.42 -0.74
N PRO A 566 26.98 -13.65 -0.62
CA PRO A 566 26.71 -14.68 -1.61
C PRO A 566 25.22 -15.04 -1.60
N ALA A 567 24.62 -15.15 -2.78
CA ALA A 567 23.28 -15.68 -2.95
C ALA A 567 23.28 -17.21 -2.97
N SER A 568 22.24 -17.82 -2.41
CA SER A 568 21.94 -19.24 -2.41
C SER A 568 20.84 -19.58 -3.42
N ASP A 569 20.51 -20.85 -3.58
CA ASP A 569 19.30 -21.32 -4.29
C ASP A 569 18.05 -21.37 -3.38
N ASP A 570 18.20 -21.08 -2.09
CA ASP A 570 17.12 -21.04 -1.10
C ASP A 570 17.07 -19.66 -0.42
N LEU A 571 15.92 -18.98 -0.50
CA LEU A 571 15.70 -17.67 0.09
C LEU A 571 15.83 -17.67 1.62
N ARG A 572 15.55 -18.80 2.28
CA ARG A 572 15.76 -18.93 3.72
C ARG A 572 17.21 -18.66 4.10
N GLU A 573 18.14 -19.22 3.34
CA GLU A 573 19.58 -19.08 3.62
C GLU A 573 20.06 -17.66 3.35
N ASP A 574 19.54 -17.03 2.29
CA ASP A 574 19.83 -15.63 1.99
C ASP A 574 19.29 -14.70 3.06
N LEU A 575 18.03 -14.90 3.46
CA LEU A 575 17.41 -14.12 4.53
C LEU A 575 18.19 -14.27 5.84
N ARG A 576 18.60 -15.50 6.21
CA ARG A 576 19.43 -15.72 7.40
C ARG A 576 20.74 -14.95 7.33
N ARG A 577 21.46 -14.98 6.20
CA ARG A 577 22.70 -14.21 6.04
C ARG A 577 22.47 -12.71 6.18
N CYS A 578 21.37 -12.18 5.62
CA CYS A 578 21.01 -10.77 5.77
C CYS A 578 20.69 -10.42 7.24
N VAL A 579 19.90 -11.25 7.92
CA VAL A 579 19.56 -11.07 9.34
C VAL A 579 20.80 -11.14 10.21
N ASP A 580 21.66 -12.14 10.02
CA ASP A 580 22.93 -12.30 10.75
C ASP A 580 23.83 -11.08 10.55
N THR A 581 23.88 -10.54 9.33
CA THR A 581 24.66 -9.33 9.00
C THR A 581 24.13 -8.10 9.73
N VAL A 582 22.80 -7.89 9.72
CA VAL A 582 22.17 -6.75 10.37
C VAL A 582 22.27 -6.86 11.90
N THR A 583 22.13 -8.06 12.45
CA THR A 583 22.20 -8.31 13.89
C THR A 583 23.63 -8.28 14.43
N ALA A 584 24.63 -8.71 13.65
CA ALA A 584 26.04 -8.54 13.98
C ALA A 584 26.46 -7.07 14.08
N ALA A 585 25.76 -6.17 13.38
CA ALA A 585 25.93 -4.72 13.51
C ALA A 585 25.17 -4.11 14.70
N GLY A 586 24.52 -4.93 15.53
CA GLY A 586 23.84 -4.51 16.76
C GLY A 586 22.36 -4.18 16.61
N PHE A 587 21.77 -4.35 15.42
CA PHE A 587 20.35 -4.09 15.19
C PHE A 587 19.49 -5.34 15.42
N ASP A 588 18.18 -5.18 15.52
CA ASP A 588 17.22 -6.30 15.49
C ASP A 588 16.48 -6.29 14.16
N VAL A 589 15.97 -7.43 13.72
CA VAL A 589 14.98 -7.51 12.64
C VAL A 589 13.67 -8.02 13.24
N VAL A 590 12.72 -7.12 13.40
CA VAL A 590 11.41 -7.39 13.98
C VAL A 590 10.38 -7.52 12.87
N VAL A 591 9.61 -8.61 12.89
CA VAL A 591 8.61 -8.91 11.86
C VAL A 591 7.21 -8.95 12.46
N VAL A 592 6.26 -8.27 11.85
CA VAL A 592 4.83 -8.34 12.16
C VAL A 592 4.08 -8.94 10.97
N ASP A 593 3.46 -10.10 11.15
CA ASP A 593 2.58 -10.69 10.14
C ASP A 593 1.27 -9.88 10.01
N GLN A 594 1.03 -9.34 8.82
CA GLN A 594 -0.13 -8.54 8.44
C GLN A 594 -1.06 -9.29 7.48
N THR A 595 -0.78 -10.56 7.17
CA THR A 595 -1.42 -11.30 6.09
C THR A 595 -2.94 -11.37 6.28
N MET A 596 -3.67 -10.93 5.27
CA MET A 596 -5.12 -10.97 5.23
C MET A 596 -5.65 -12.35 4.81
N PRO A 597 -6.86 -12.75 5.23
CA PRO A 597 -7.39 -14.07 4.88
C PRO A 597 -7.48 -14.35 3.38
N GLU A 598 -7.86 -13.34 2.59
CA GLU A 598 -7.87 -13.43 1.12
C GLU A 598 -6.47 -13.64 0.53
N GLN A 599 -5.42 -13.08 1.15
CA GLN A 599 -4.03 -13.27 0.71
C GLN A 599 -3.55 -14.69 1.06
N ARG A 600 -3.88 -15.20 2.25
CA ARG A 600 -3.57 -16.59 2.63
C ARG A 600 -4.21 -17.59 1.68
N ALA A 601 -5.45 -17.35 1.24
CA ALA A 601 -6.14 -18.18 0.26
C ALA A 601 -5.43 -18.25 -1.11
N LEU A 602 -4.68 -17.20 -1.48
CA LEU A 602 -3.88 -17.15 -2.71
C LEU A 602 -2.47 -17.76 -2.54
N GLY A 603 -2.12 -18.18 -1.32
CA GLY A 603 -0.77 -18.58 -0.97
C GLY A 603 0.20 -17.40 -0.92
N LEU A 604 -0.27 -16.22 -0.54
CA LEU A 604 0.53 -15.03 -0.29
C LEU A 604 0.71 -14.79 1.20
N THR A 605 1.83 -14.18 1.56
CA THR A 605 2.13 -13.67 2.91
C THR A 605 2.46 -12.19 2.80
N THR A 606 2.01 -11.39 3.77
CA THR A 606 2.35 -9.97 3.89
C THR A 606 2.84 -9.67 5.29
N VAL A 607 3.95 -8.96 5.38
CA VAL A 607 4.57 -8.59 6.66
C VAL A 607 4.93 -7.11 6.67
N SER A 608 5.09 -6.56 7.86
CA SER A 608 5.86 -5.34 8.12
C SER A 608 7.15 -5.74 8.83
N VAL A 609 8.29 -5.32 8.26
CA VAL A 609 9.63 -5.51 8.83
C VAL A 609 10.13 -4.19 9.39
N LEU A 610 10.60 -4.21 10.63
CA LEU A 610 11.21 -3.08 11.30
C LEU A 610 12.63 -3.46 11.70
N VAL A 611 13.56 -2.53 11.55
CA VAL A 611 14.93 -2.65 12.06
C VAL A 611 15.18 -1.48 13.00
N PRO A 612 14.79 -1.58 14.29
CA PRO A 612 14.90 -0.47 15.22
C PRO A 612 16.34 0.04 15.31
N GLY A 613 16.53 1.34 15.05
CA GLY A 613 17.83 1.99 14.97
C GLY A 613 18.22 2.44 13.55
N LEU A 614 17.66 1.83 12.50
CA LEU A 614 17.81 2.31 11.12
C LEU A 614 16.96 3.55 10.86
N LEU A 615 17.40 4.40 9.91
CA LEU A 615 16.70 5.64 9.58
C LEU A 615 15.37 5.33 8.88
N PRO A 616 14.22 5.76 9.43
CA PRO A 616 12.95 5.64 8.75
C PRO A 616 12.81 6.73 7.69
N ILE A 617 12.07 6.43 6.62
CA ILE A 617 11.68 7.43 5.63
C ILE A 617 10.35 8.09 6.01
N ASP A 618 10.37 9.43 6.14
CA ASP A 618 9.23 10.24 6.57
C ASP A 618 8.81 11.21 5.48
N PHE A 619 7.51 11.40 5.31
CA PHE A 619 6.97 12.34 4.32
C PHE A 619 6.38 13.59 4.97
N GLY A 620 6.82 14.74 4.48
CA GLY A 620 6.62 16.08 5.03
C GLY A 620 7.88 16.59 5.72
N TRP A 621 8.36 17.78 5.37
CA TRP A 621 9.62 18.34 5.88
C TRP A 621 9.65 18.49 7.41
N SER A 622 8.53 18.87 8.02
CA SER A 622 8.44 19.00 9.49
C SER A 622 8.48 17.66 10.24
N ARG A 623 8.47 16.52 9.54
CA ARG A 623 8.37 15.17 10.12
C ARG A 623 9.66 14.34 10.04
N GLN A 624 10.77 14.91 9.60
CA GLN A 624 11.99 14.15 9.31
C GLN A 624 12.68 13.60 10.58
N ARG A 625 12.35 12.38 11.01
CA ARG A 625 12.99 11.74 12.19
C ARG A 625 14.46 11.47 11.97
N ALA A 626 14.82 11.11 10.74
CA ALA A 626 16.19 10.78 10.35
C ALA A 626 17.21 11.85 10.79
N LEU A 627 16.86 13.13 10.67
CA LEU A 627 17.71 14.28 11.05
C LEU A 627 18.07 14.34 12.54
N HIS A 628 17.26 13.69 13.38
CA HIS A 628 17.38 13.70 14.83
C HIS A 628 17.92 12.38 15.39
N MET A 629 18.14 11.36 14.55
CA MET A 629 18.61 10.06 14.99
C MET A 629 20.14 10.00 15.12
N PRO A 630 20.69 9.37 16.18
CA PRO A 630 22.14 9.21 16.36
C PRO A 630 22.84 8.52 15.20
N ARG A 631 22.14 7.59 14.53
CA ARG A 631 22.67 6.84 13.40
C ARG A 631 23.08 7.73 12.23
N LEU A 632 22.31 8.78 11.93
CA LEU A 632 22.65 9.71 10.85
C LEU A 632 24.03 10.34 11.10
N ARG A 633 24.37 10.61 12.36
CA ARG A 633 25.62 11.25 12.75
C ARG A 633 26.82 10.33 12.62
N THR A 634 26.63 9.04 12.90
CA THR A 634 27.73 8.10 13.17
C THR A 634 27.97 7.10 12.04
N ALA A 635 26.96 6.74 11.26
CA ALA A 635 27.05 5.62 10.32
C ALA A 635 28.06 5.84 9.19
N LEU A 636 28.22 7.08 8.66
CA LEU A 636 29.23 7.34 7.63
C LEU A 636 30.66 7.22 8.16
N ARG A 637 30.90 7.59 9.42
CA ARG A 637 32.19 7.38 10.10
C ARG A 637 32.45 5.89 10.33
N GLU A 638 31.44 5.18 10.83
CA GLU A 638 31.53 3.73 11.08
C GLU A 638 31.78 2.94 9.81
N ALA A 639 31.22 3.38 8.67
CA ALA A 639 31.49 2.83 7.36
C ALA A 639 32.85 3.23 6.76
N GLY A 640 33.63 4.07 7.44
CA GLY A 640 34.92 4.58 6.97
C GLY A 640 34.83 5.61 5.82
N LEU A 641 33.65 6.15 5.55
CA LEU A 641 33.40 7.16 4.51
C LEU A 641 33.66 8.60 5.01
N ARG A 642 33.75 8.77 6.33
CA ARG A 642 34.11 10.02 7.03
C ARG A 642 35.07 9.70 8.17
N THR A 643 35.87 10.69 8.57
CA THR A 643 36.81 10.57 9.70
C THR A 643 36.21 10.99 11.04
N ALA A 644 35.06 11.66 11.04
CA ALA A 644 34.37 12.16 12.22
C ALA A 644 32.85 12.06 12.05
N ASP A 645 32.11 12.19 13.15
CA ASP A 645 30.65 12.24 13.14
C ASP A 645 30.14 13.53 12.49
N LEU A 646 29.00 13.44 11.81
CA LEU A 646 28.37 14.60 11.18
C LEU A 646 27.83 15.57 12.23
N THR A 647 28.06 16.86 12.00
CA THR A 647 27.42 17.97 12.71
C THR A 647 26.22 18.48 11.91
N ASP A 648 25.43 19.41 12.48
CA ASP A 648 24.31 20.02 11.75
C ASP A 648 24.74 20.77 10.49
N ALA A 649 25.98 21.26 10.45
CA ALA A 649 26.53 21.95 9.29
C ALA A 649 26.90 21.01 8.15
N ASP A 650 27.09 19.72 8.44
CA ASP A 650 27.44 18.71 7.43
C ASP A 650 26.20 18.08 6.76
N LEU A 651 25.00 18.39 7.27
CA LEU A 651 23.77 17.78 6.78
C LEU A 651 23.24 18.49 5.53
N ASN A 652 22.71 17.69 4.59
CA ASN A 652 21.93 18.23 3.48
C ASN A 652 20.66 18.91 4.03
N PRO A 653 20.44 20.21 3.77
CA PRO A 653 19.30 20.94 4.31
C PRO A 653 17.98 20.64 3.58
N ALA A 654 18.02 19.88 2.47
CA ALA A 654 16.87 19.70 1.60
C ALA A 654 16.06 18.43 1.92
N PRO A 655 14.72 18.46 1.69
CA PRO A 655 13.88 17.28 1.78
C PRO A 655 14.40 16.20 0.83
N HIS A 656 14.40 14.94 1.24
CA HIS A 656 14.83 13.87 0.34
C HIS A 656 13.94 13.76 -0.91
N PRO A 657 14.48 13.39 -2.08
CA PRO A 657 13.74 13.30 -3.34
C PRO A 657 12.99 11.97 -3.55
N PHE A 658 13.06 11.04 -2.60
CA PHE A 658 12.45 9.71 -2.75
C PHE A 658 10.90 9.77 -2.84
N PRO A 659 10.26 9.00 -3.74
CA PRO A 659 8.80 8.95 -3.88
C PRO A 659 8.05 8.17 -2.80
#